data_AF-A0A1H9RDG9-F1
#
_entry.id   AF-A0A1H9RDG9-F1
#
_cell.length_a   1.000
_cell.length_b   1.000
_cell.length_c   1.000
_cell.angle_alpha   90.00
_cell.angle_beta   90.00
_cell.angle_gamma   90.00
#
_symmetry.space_group_name_H-M   'P 1'
#
loop_
_entity.id
_entity.type
_entity.pdbx_description
1 polymer ?
#
loop_
_entity_poly.entity_id
_entity_poly.type
_entity_poly.pdbx_seq_one_letter_code
_entity_poly.pdbx_strand_id
1 'polypeptide(L)'
;MKIEIAPHERMSESGSSLMRLIQNNDLPVLDLLVRESIQNSSDAANEDTDEVRVAFTLNTFDTDSLNRHFSGIEEKLKDRFPESKGTYLEIRDSNTSGLTGPLHHSEVNGSDFGNLINLVYEISKPQQREGAGGSWGLGKTIYFRIGIGLVIYYSRIKKENGEYESRLAACLVENEREENTLLDNGRGGPKRGIAWWGAPKDSIQTIPLTDDEEIKTILNDFNVAPFDEEETGTAIILPYVDNDELMHSARAIYTEEQRARYWWLDSPGSYLWLSVQRWYAPRIRNQAYSWNKSLHVEVNGYEITPDVMRSTFKIIQDLYNHSQYAGETYGNNLLTSKQVHREKINLRGTFKGGGEAGEIIFAKLTRDDLLMSPPNNQKSPYEQTNSDYNDDHYNPPLIGYIRQPGMIVNYDASGSWISKINPPETNEYIIGLFVPNSKNTLEDALSNISLEEYLRLGEKADHTSWNDWTVGEKNPMIVSKLKTNVANKINQQYKEKETERYQTKKTSVGKSIARFLLPPENFGKNPSSSEPKNPGSGEAEGVNRNTGRKSSIRISDSPEFEKDKILMPFELTIGKNVKSSDLELRVMSESGSIPAKSWESEEQIGSAFPLEIEEITFDTLTADKNQKDLQMIYNFTESELNADELMINSIVSARFDVNCGVQIHKKTESSLSVTGKVKFRTSQPNIRGVLSTSDQARGENQ
;
A
#
# COMPACT_ATOMS: atom_id res chain seq x y z
N MET A 1 -14.49 32.76 -12.84
CA MET A 1 -14.82 32.37 -11.45
C MET A 1 -14.05 33.22 -10.44
N LYS A 2 -14.61 33.44 -9.24
CA LYS A 2 -13.94 34.13 -8.13
C LYS A 2 -13.09 33.15 -7.32
N ILE A 3 -11.92 33.59 -6.85
CA ILE A 3 -11.04 32.82 -5.97
C ILE A 3 -11.37 33.00 -4.48
N GLU A 4 -11.32 31.89 -3.74
CA GLU A 4 -11.27 31.79 -2.28
C GLU A 4 -9.96 31.12 -1.88
N ILE A 5 -9.03 31.90 -1.31
CA ILE A 5 -7.76 31.36 -0.79
C ILE A 5 -7.95 30.92 0.65
N ALA A 6 -7.59 29.67 0.94
CA ALA A 6 -7.78 29.09 2.25
C ALA A 6 -6.93 29.81 3.31
N PRO A 7 -7.52 30.34 4.40
CA PRO A 7 -6.76 31.00 5.45
C PRO A 7 -5.95 29.99 6.26
N HIS A 8 -4.83 30.44 6.84
CA HIS A 8 -4.10 29.64 7.82
C HIS A 8 -4.81 29.69 9.18
N GLU A 9 -5.37 28.56 9.61
CA GLU A 9 -6.08 28.40 10.88
C GLU A 9 -5.39 27.40 11.81
N ARG A 10 -5.68 27.46 13.11
CA ARG A 10 -5.12 26.52 14.09
C ARG A 10 -5.55 25.08 13.73
N MET A 11 -4.57 24.16 13.68
CA MET A 11 -4.79 22.75 13.34
C MET A 11 -5.32 22.49 11.91
N SER A 12 -5.11 23.42 10.97
CA SER A 12 -5.48 23.24 9.57
C SER A 12 -4.35 22.59 8.74
N GLU A 13 -4.69 21.67 7.85
CA GLU A 13 -3.74 21.04 6.92
C GLU A 13 -3.22 22.05 5.88
N SER A 14 -1.97 21.93 5.44
CA SER A 14 -1.41 22.69 4.31
C SER A 14 -1.28 21.82 3.05
N GLY A 15 -1.12 22.44 1.88
CA GLY A 15 -0.97 21.73 0.62
C GLY A 15 0.21 20.76 0.62
N SER A 16 1.36 21.16 1.17
CA SER A 16 2.52 20.29 1.33
C SER A 16 2.28 19.10 2.27
N SER A 17 1.44 19.26 3.31
CA SER A 17 1.02 18.15 4.17
C SER A 17 0.10 17.17 3.44
N LEU A 18 -0.90 17.69 2.71
CA LEU A 18 -1.81 16.86 1.90
C LEU A 18 -1.04 16.05 0.86
N MET A 19 -0.12 16.68 0.11
CA MET A 19 0.69 15.98 -0.87
C MET A 19 1.56 14.89 -0.24
N ARG A 20 2.08 15.09 0.98
CA ARG A 20 2.91 14.11 1.71
C ARG A 20 2.15 12.90 2.20
N LEU A 21 0.88 13.04 2.61
CA LEU A 21 0.06 11.94 3.12
C LEU A 21 -0.17 10.82 2.08
N ILE A 22 0.10 11.10 0.81
CA ILE A 22 -0.15 10.24 -0.35
C ILE A 22 1.17 9.66 -0.90
N GLN A 23 2.32 10.03 -0.35
CA GLN A 23 3.66 9.69 -0.89
C GLN A 23 4.11 8.25 -0.62
N ASN A 24 3.27 7.37 -0.07
CA ASN A 24 3.59 5.95 0.04
C ASN A 24 3.33 5.29 -1.32
N ASN A 25 4.31 5.38 -2.22
CA ASN A 25 4.22 4.96 -3.62
C ASN A 25 4.70 3.51 -3.81
N ASP A 26 3.91 2.53 -3.36
CA ASP A 26 4.12 1.13 -3.80
C ASP A 26 3.50 0.90 -5.21
N LEU A 27 2.63 1.81 -5.69
CA LEU A 27 1.99 1.75 -7.01
C LEU A 27 2.24 3.00 -7.87
N PRO A 28 2.27 2.85 -9.21
CA PRO A 28 2.22 3.97 -10.14
C PRO A 28 1.01 4.87 -9.95
N VAL A 29 1.20 6.18 -10.18
CA VAL A 29 0.16 7.21 -9.94
C VAL A 29 -1.11 6.96 -10.76
N LEU A 30 -0.97 6.51 -12.00
CA LEU A 30 -2.12 6.19 -12.87
C LEU A 30 -2.89 4.95 -12.39
N ASP A 31 -2.23 3.99 -11.73
CA ASP A 31 -2.94 2.85 -11.11
C ASP A 31 -3.78 3.32 -9.93
N LEU A 32 -3.21 4.16 -9.05
CA LEU A 32 -3.96 4.77 -7.95
C LEU A 32 -5.15 5.60 -8.47
N LEU A 33 -4.93 6.40 -9.52
CA LEU A 33 -5.98 7.21 -10.13
C LEU A 33 -7.15 6.37 -10.63
N VAL A 34 -6.89 5.28 -11.36
CA VAL A 34 -7.91 4.35 -11.85
C VAL A 34 -8.68 3.72 -10.70
N ARG A 35 -7.96 3.27 -9.66
CA ARG A 35 -8.56 2.63 -8.48
C ARG A 35 -9.51 3.57 -7.76
N GLU A 36 -9.05 4.76 -7.42
CA GLU A 36 -9.84 5.74 -6.67
C GLU A 36 -11.01 6.31 -7.47
N SER A 37 -10.80 6.63 -8.75
CA SER A 37 -11.87 7.21 -9.58
C SER A 37 -13.02 6.25 -9.81
N ILE A 38 -12.76 5.00 -10.22
CA ILE A 38 -13.81 4.02 -10.46
C ILE A 38 -14.53 3.66 -9.15
N GLN A 39 -13.81 3.64 -8.03
CA GLN A 39 -14.41 3.42 -6.72
C GLN A 39 -15.36 4.56 -6.35
N ASN A 40 -14.92 5.83 -6.49
CA ASN A 40 -15.75 7.00 -6.23
C ASN A 40 -17.02 7.01 -7.10
N SER A 41 -16.89 6.66 -8.39
CA SER A 41 -18.04 6.54 -9.30
C SER A 41 -18.98 5.41 -8.91
N SER A 42 -18.43 4.29 -8.43
CA SER A 42 -19.24 3.16 -7.96
C SER A 42 -20.01 3.50 -6.69
N ASP A 43 -19.40 4.25 -5.77
CA ASP A 43 -20.05 4.71 -4.53
C ASP A 43 -21.16 5.76 -4.82
N ALA A 44 -21.06 6.46 -5.96
CA ALA A 44 -22.03 7.45 -6.41
C ALA A 44 -23.13 6.88 -7.32
N ALA A 45 -23.08 5.59 -7.69
CA ALA A 45 -24.00 4.95 -8.62
C ALA A 45 -25.48 5.14 -8.24
N ASN A 46 -26.32 5.44 -9.22
CA ASN A 46 -27.77 5.52 -9.00
C ASN A 46 -28.34 4.12 -8.66
N GLU A 47 -29.36 4.06 -7.81
CA GLU A 47 -29.98 2.77 -7.43
C GLU A 47 -30.69 2.11 -8.62
N ASP A 48 -31.29 2.92 -9.50
CA ASP A 48 -32.14 2.51 -10.63
C ASP A 48 -31.38 2.16 -11.92
N THR A 49 -30.04 2.21 -11.92
CA THR A 49 -29.21 1.78 -13.07
C THR A 49 -28.68 0.37 -12.87
N ASP A 50 -28.46 -0.38 -13.95
CA ASP A 50 -27.76 -1.68 -13.91
C ASP A 50 -26.25 -1.55 -14.16
N GLU A 51 -25.80 -0.37 -14.61
CA GLU A 51 -24.40 -0.11 -14.94
C GLU A 51 -23.92 1.28 -14.52
N VAL A 52 -22.64 1.37 -14.16
CA VAL A 52 -21.89 2.60 -13.97
C VAL A 52 -20.96 2.78 -15.15
N ARG A 53 -20.95 3.98 -15.75
CA ARG A 53 -20.08 4.31 -16.87
C ARG A 53 -18.95 5.21 -16.40
N VAL A 54 -17.72 4.91 -16.82
CA VAL A 54 -16.54 5.71 -16.51
C VAL A 54 -15.71 5.91 -17.78
N ALA A 55 -15.31 7.14 -18.07
CA ALA A 55 -14.51 7.49 -19.24
C ALA A 55 -13.24 8.23 -18.80
N PHE A 56 -12.10 7.81 -19.34
CA PHE A 56 -10.83 8.52 -19.19
C PHE A 56 -10.43 9.14 -20.53
N THR A 57 -10.34 10.46 -20.61
CA THR A 57 -10.07 11.17 -21.86
C THR A 57 -8.87 12.11 -21.72
N LEU A 58 -7.85 11.87 -22.54
CA LEU A 58 -6.73 12.81 -22.73
C LEU A 58 -6.99 13.66 -23.96
N ASN A 59 -7.02 14.97 -23.79
CA ASN A 59 -7.29 15.89 -24.87
C ASN A 59 -6.60 17.25 -24.62
N THR A 60 -6.71 18.17 -25.56
CA THR A 60 -6.07 19.48 -25.51
C THR A 60 -7.08 20.61 -25.35
N PHE A 61 -6.63 21.71 -24.77
CA PHE A 61 -7.39 22.94 -24.58
C PHE A 61 -6.54 24.16 -24.94
N ASP A 62 -7.19 25.30 -25.17
CA ASP A 62 -6.53 26.59 -25.41
C ASP A 62 -6.20 27.26 -24.06
N THR A 63 -4.93 27.52 -23.80
CA THR A 63 -4.47 27.99 -22.48
C THR A 63 -4.97 29.38 -22.16
N ASP A 64 -4.97 30.31 -23.13
CA ASP A 64 -5.45 31.68 -22.95
C ASP A 64 -6.95 31.72 -22.63
N SER A 65 -7.74 30.91 -23.33
CA SER A 65 -9.18 30.77 -23.11
C SER A 65 -9.49 30.18 -21.75
N LEU A 66 -8.64 29.26 -21.25
CA LEU A 66 -8.83 28.69 -19.93
C LEU A 66 -8.42 29.65 -18.80
N ASN A 67 -7.25 30.25 -18.91
CA ASN A 67 -6.61 31.03 -17.85
C ASN A 67 -7.51 32.15 -17.31
N ARG A 68 -8.29 32.79 -18.19
CA ARG A 68 -9.24 33.87 -17.84
C ARG A 68 -10.30 33.48 -16.81
N HIS A 69 -10.58 32.19 -16.65
CA HIS A 69 -11.59 31.72 -15.71
C HIS A 69 -11.09 31.66 -14.26
N PHE A 70 -9.77 31.66 -14.05
CA PHE A 70 -9.13 31.52 -12.75
C PHE A 70 -8.60 32.85 -12.22
N SER A 71 -9.52 33.70 -11.73
CA SER A 71 -9.17 34.99 -11.13
C SER A 71 -8.09 34.82 -10.06
N GLY A 72 -7.11 35.72 -10.03
CA GLY A 72 -6.03 35.72 -9.04
C GLY A 72 -4.80 34.90 -9.42
N ILE A 73 -4.91 33.96 -10.37
CA ILE A 73 -3.75 33.19 -10.87
C ILE A 73 -3.58 33.23 -12.39
N GLU A 74 -4.50 33.87 -13.12
CA GLU A 74 -4.49 33.99 -14.58
C GLU A 74 -3.13 34.35 -15.17
N GLU A 75 -2.53 35.47 -14.76
CA GLU A 75 -1.25 35.93 -15.31
C GLU A 75 -0.10 34.97 -15.00
N LYS A 76 -0.09 34.36 -13.80
CA LYS A 76 0.91 33.35 -13.44
C LYS A 76 0.78 32.07 -14.25
N LEU A 77 -0.45 31.68 -14.59
CA LEU A 77 -0.68 30.54 -15.48
C LEU A 77 -0.18 30.85 -16.90
N LYS A 78 -0.39 32.07 -17.41
CA LYS A 78 0.17 32.52 -18.70
C LYS A 78 1.69 32.51 -18.70
N ASP A 79 2.32 33.01 -17.63
CA ASP A 79 3.77 33.04 -17.49
C ASP A 79 4.37 31.62 -17.39
N ARG A 80 3.70 30.72 -16.66
CA ARG A 80 4.17 29.34 -16.45
C ARG A 80 3.92 28.44 -17.65
N PHE A 81 2.82 28.66 -18.37
CA PHE A 81 2.41 27.88 -19.54
C PHE A 81 2.21 28.81 -20.74
N PRO A 82 3.32 29.30 -21.34
CA PRO A 82 3.28 30.27 -22.43
C PRO A 82 2.84 29.66 -23.77
N GLU A 83 2.76 28.33 -23.86
CA GLU A 83 2.23 27.65 -25.03
C GLU A 83 0.73 27.88 -25.15
N SER A 84 0.23 28.08 -26.38
CA SER A 84 -1.20 28.32 -26.62
C SER A 84 -2.07 27.07 -26.44
N LYS A 85 -1.47 25.90 -26.23
CA LYS A 85 -2.17 24.64 -26.03
C LYS A 85 -1.67 23.92 -24.79
N GLY A 86 -2.62 23.49 -23.96
CA GLY A 86 -2.37 22.61 -22.83
C GLY A 86 -3.01 21.24 -23.05
N THR A 87 -2.58 20.24 -22.29
CA THR A 87 -3.20 18.90 -22.23
C THR A 87 -3.96 18.76 -20.92
N TYR A 88 -5.14 18.13 -20.95
CA TYR A 88 -5.89 17.75 -19.76
C TYR A 88 -6.19 16.26 -19.76
N LEU A 89 -6.40 15.71 -18.56
CA LEU A 89 -7.02 14.41 -18.33
C LEU A 89 -8.41 14.63 -17.71
N GLU A 90 -9.44 14.16 -18.39
CA GLU A 90 -10.80 14.12 -17.88
C GLU A 90 -11.13 12.71 -17.41
N ILE A 91 -11.76 12.62 -16.24
CA ILE A 91 -12.38 11.42 -15.70
C ILE A 91 -13.85 11.71 -15.54
N ARG A 92 -14.68 11.10 -16.37
CA ARG A 92 -16.13 11.32 -16.39
C ARG A 92 -16.84 10.07 -15.97
N ASP A 93 -17.80 10.21 -15.05
CA ASP A 93 -18.76 9.16 -14.76
C ASP A 93 -20.19 9.56 -15.15
N SER A 94 -21.00 8.56 -15.44
CA SER A 94 -22.44 8.72 -15.64
C SER A 94 -23.23 7.53 -15.14
N ASN A 95 -24.55 7.71 -15.06
CA ASN A 95 -25.47 6.89 -14.25
C ASN A 95 -25.14 6.96 -12.74
N THR A 96 -24.55 8.07 -12.30
CA THR A 96 -24.26 8.35 -10.89
C THR A 96 -25.06 9.56 -10.43
N SER A 97 -25.23 9.69 -9.11
CA SER A 97 -25.99 10.79 -8.50
C SER A 97 -25.33 12.16 -8.71
N GLY A 98 -24.02 12.17 -8.99
CA GLY A 98 -23.21 13.37 -9.10
C GLY A 98 -22.96 14.05 -7.75
N LEU A 99 -22.57 15.32 -7.79
CA LEU A 99 -22.22 16.14 -6.61
C LEU A 99 -23.46 16.75 -5.95
N THR A 100 -24.34 15.88 -5.45
CA THR A 100 -25.54 16.23 -4.67
C THR A 100 -25.19 16.80 -3.29
N GLY A 101 -26.21 17.33 -2.61
CA GLY A 101 -26.08 17.89 -1.27
C GLY A 101 -26.05 19.42 -1.23
N PRO A 102 -25.79 20.00 -0.05
CA PRO A 102 -25.80 21.45 0.17
C PRO A 102 -24.68 22.16 -0.60
N LEU A 103 -24.90 23.41 -0.99
CA LEU A 103 -23.89 24.19 -1.73
C LEU A 103 -22.80 24.74 -0.79
N HIS A 104 -23.08 24.80 0.51
CA HIS A 104 -22.18 25.38 1.51
C HIS A 104 -22.34 24.71 2.88
N HIS A 105 -21.27 24.69 3.69
CA HIS A 105 -21.26 24.03 5.01
C HIS A 105 -22.31 24.57 5.99
N SER A 106 -22.74 25.83 5.85
CA SER A 106 -23.79 26.43 6.69
C SER A 106 -25.18 25.85 6.45
N GLU A 107 -25.37 25.13 5.34
CA GLU A 107 -26.63 24.47 4.96
C GLU A 107 -26.63 22.98 5.36
N VAL A 108 -25.52 22.48 5.91
CA VAL A 108 -25.37 21.10 6.35
C VAL A 108 -26.23 20.85 7.59
N ASN A 109 -27.10 19.85 7.51
CA ASN A 109 -27.91 19.40 8.63
C ASN A 109 -27.25 18.19 9.31
N GLY A 110 -26.71 18.40 10.50
CA GLY A 110 -26.07 17.33 11.28
C GLY A 110 -24.71 16.92 10.70
N SER A 111 -24.52 15.63 10.42
CA SER A 111 -23.26 15.07 9.91
C SER A 111 -23.31 14.66 8.44
N ASP A 112 -24.38 14.98 7.72
CA ASP A 112 -24.51 14.68 6.29
C ASP A 112 -24.08 15.87 5.44
N PHE A 113 -22.85 15.80 4.95
CA PHE A 113 -22.24 16.84 4.13
C PHE A 113 -22.63 16.73 2.65
N GLY A 114 -23.26 15.63 2.22
CA GLY A 114 -23.51 15.35 0.81
C GLY A 114 -22.23 15.13 -0.02
N ASN A 115 -22.41 14.72 -1.29
CA ASN A 115 -21.30 14.35 -2.18
C ASN A 115 -20.40 15.54 -2.55
N LEU A 116 -21.00 16.71 -2.78
CA LEU A 116 -20.27 17.92 -3.16
C LEU A 116 -19.24 18.32 -2.10
N ILE A 117 -19.68 18.54 -0.87
CA ILE A 117 -18.80 19.01 0.20
C ILE A 117 -17.77 17.93 0.54
N ASN A 118 -18.17 16.65 0.58
CA ASN A 118 -17.27 15.54 0.84
C ASN A 118 -16.16 15.39 -0.21
N LEU A 119 -16.39 15.75 -1.48
CA LEU A 119 -15.35 15.62 -2.52
C LEU A 119 -14.52 16.89 -2.69
N VAL A 120 -15.16 18.06 -2.73
CA VAL A 120 -14.52 19.32 -3.13
C VAL A 120 -13.95 20.10 -1.94
N TYR A 121 -14.63 20.07 -0.79
CA TYR A 121 -14.34 20.96 0.33
C TYR A 121 -13.80 20.23 1.59
N GLU A 122 -14.04 18.92 1.74
CA GLU A 122 -13.61 18.08 2.88
C GLU A 122 -12.61 16.99 2.48
N ILE A 123 -11.47 17.41 1.93
CA ILE A 123 -10.47 16.55 1.26
C ILE A 123 -9.83 15.49 2.19
N SER A 124 -9.85 15.68 3.51
CA SER A 124 -9.18 14.79 4.49
C SER A 124 -10.12 13.98 5.37
N LYS A 125 -11.43 14.00 5.11
CA LYS A 125 -12.41 13.33 5.98
C LYS A 125 -12.69 11.91 5.48
N PRO A 126 -12.49 10.87 6.32
CA PRO A 126 -12.84 9.50 5.96
C PRO A 126 -14.35 9.37 5.69
N GLN A 127 -14.70 8.57 4.70
CA GLN A 127 -16.09 8.24 4.41
C GLN A 127 -16.60 7.28 5.51
N GLN A 128 -17.73 7.62 6.12
CA GLN A 128 -18.27 6.87 7.27
C GLN A 128 -19.36 5.85 6.90
N ARG A 129 -19.73 5.76 5.61
CA ARG A 129 -20.81 4.88 5.16
C ARG A 129 -20.31 3.43 5.12
N GLU A 130 -20.98 2.56 5.87
CA GLU A 130 -20.71 1.12 5.86
C GLU A 130 -20.89 0.57 4.44
N GLY A 131 -19.88 -0.15 3.93
CA GLY A 131 -19.86 -0.65 2.55
C GLY A 131 -19.31 0.31 1.49
N ALA A 132 -18.95 1.55 1.84
CA ALA A 132 -18.18 2.41 0.93
C ALA A 132 -16.75 1.89 0.75
N GLY A 133 -16.16 2.12 -0.42
CA GLY A 133 -14.84 1.57 -0.73
C GLY A 133 -13.69 2.24 0.05
N GLY A 134 -13.80 3.53 0.36
CA GLY A 134 -12.70 4.33 0.90
C GLY A 134 -12.52 4.24 2.43
N SER A 135 -11.31 3.93 2.89
CA SER A 135 -11.00 3.80 4.35
C SER A 135 -10.40 5.05 4.99
N TRP A 136 -9.62 5.81 4.24
CA TRP A 136 -8.71 6.80 4.82
C TRP A 136 -9.07 8.25 4.53
N GLY A 137 -10.05 8.52 3.66
CA GLY A 137 -10.38 9.87 3.19
C GLY A 137 -9.32 10.49 2.27
N LEU A 138 -8.14 9.87 2.17
CA LEU A 138 -7.00 10.34 1.38
C LEU A 138 -7.13 10.01 -0.12
N GLY A 139 -7.96 9.04 -0.53
CA GLY A 139 -8.08 8.65 -1.95
C GLY A 139 -8.40 9.81 -2.90
N LYS A 140 -9.21 10.77 -2.45
CA LYS A 140 -9.59 11.99 -3.18
C LYS A 140 -8.41 12.88 -3.55
N THR A 141 -7.33 12.79 -2.80
CA THR A 141 -6.16 13.65 -3.00
C THR A 141 -5.33 13.25 -4.21
N ILE A 142 -5.55 12.07 -4.81
CA ILE A 142 -4.85 11.60 -6.01
C ILE A 142 -5.03 12.58 -7.18
N TYR A 143 -6.17 13.25 -7.29
CA TYR A 143 -6.45 14.23 -8.35
C TYR A 143 -5.45 15.41 -8.30
N PHE A 144 -5.05 15.82 -7.10
CA PHE A 144 -4.07 16.90 -6.91
C PHE A 144 -2.63 16.49 -7.21
N ARG A 145 -2.36 15.19 -7.42
CA ARG A 145 -1.05 14.69 -7.88
C ARG A 145 -0.92 14.68 -9.39
N ILE A 146 -2.00 14.98 -10.10
CA ILE A 146 -2.05 14.99 -11.56
C ILE A 146 -1.98 16.43 -12.05
N GLY A 147 -1.12 16.69 -13.04
CA GLY A 147 -0.89 18.03 -13.56
C GLY A 147 -0.36 18.96 -12.47
N ILE A 148 -0.87 20.18 -12.43
CA ILE A 148 -0.38 21.24 -11.53
C ILE A 148 -1.07 21.27 -10.16
N GLY A 149 -1.88 20.26 -9.83
CA GLY A 149 -2.71 20.24 -8.62
C GLY A 149 -3.97 21.11 -8.72
N LEU A 150 -4.31 21.62 -9.91
CA LEU A 150 -5.60 22.25 -10.20
C LEU A 150 -6.59 21.17 -10.64
N VAL A 151 -7.76 21.14 -10.02
CA VAL A 151 -8.82 20.16 -10.29
C VAL A 151 -10.13 20.91 -10.49
N ILE A 152 -10.82 20.63 -11.59
CA ILE A 152 -12.14 21.19 -11.89
C ILE A 152 -13.15 20.06 -11.79
N TYR A 153 -14.21 20.30 -11.01
CA TYR A 153 -15.33 19.40 -10.83
C TYR A 153 -16.54 20.00 -11.53
N TYR A 154 -17.01 19.34 -12.57
CA TYR A 154 -18.27 19.63 -13.24
C TYR A 154 -19.23 18.47 -12.98
N SER A 155 -20.44 18.73 -12.52
CA SER A 155 -21.42 17.68 -12.28
C SER A 155 -22.81 18.13 -12.71
N ARG A 156 -23.60 17.18 -13.20
CA ARG A 156 -25.03 17.34 -13.41
C ARG A 156 -25.77 16.42 -12.47
N ILE A 157 -26.69 16.97 -11.69
CA ILE A 157 -27.42 16.26 -10.65
C ILE A 157 -28.93 16.35 -10.87
N LYS A 158 -29.66 15.39 -10.32
CA LYS A 158 -31.11 15.44 -10.18
C LYS A 158 -31.48 15.83 -8.75
N LYS A 159 -32.16 16.95 -8.58
CA LYS A 159 -32.64 17.44 -7.28
C LYS A 159 -33.85 16.62 -6.82
N GLU A 160 -34.17 16.71 -5.53
CA GLU A 160 -35.33 16.01 -4.94
C GLU A 160 -36.67 16.40 -5.58
N ASN A 161 -36.77 17.63 -6.10
CA ASN A 161 -37.95 18.10 -6.85
C ASN A 161 -38.02 17.57 -8.29
N GLY A 162 -37.06 16.75 -8.72
CA GLY A 162 -36.97 16.17 -10.07
C GLY A 162 -36.28 17.06 -11.09
N GLU A 163 -35.92 18.31 -10.75
CA GLU A 163 -35.21 19.23 -11.64
C GLU A 163 -33.73 18.89 -11.74
N TYR A 164 -33.14 19.19 -12.89
CA TYR A 164 -31.71 19.02 -13.12
C TYR A 164 -30.95 20.32 -12.82
N GLU A 165 -29.75 20.19 -12.28
CA GLU A 165 -28.87 21.32 -11.96
C GLU A 165 -27.43 20.97 -12.30
N SER A 166 -26.75 21.88 -12.99
CA SER A 166 -25.31 21.81 -13.21
C SER A 166 -24.58 22.47 -12.05
N ARG A 167 -23.45 21.90 -11.65
CA ARG A 167 -22.57 22.45 -10.62
C ARG A 167 -21.14 22.44 -11.14
N LEU A 168 -20.44 23.58 -11.05
CA LEU A 168 -19.01 23.66 -11.38
C LEU A 168 -18.23 24.34 -10.26
N ALA A 169 -17.19 23.68 -9.77
CA ALA A 169 -16.24 24.24 -8.82
C ALA A 169 -14.82 23.82 -9.18
N ALA A 170 -13.82 24.63 -8.84
CA ALA A 170 -12.43 24.23 -8.97
C ALA A 170 -11.69 24.33 -7.64
N CYS A 171 -10.66 23.52 -7.48
CA CYS A 171 -9.80 23.49 -6.30
C CYS A 171 -8.34 23.38 -6.75
N LEU A 172 -7.44 24.10 -6.09
CA LEU A 172 -6.00 23.98 -6.27
C LEU A 172 -5.37 23.53 -4.95
N VAL A 173 -4.50 22.54 -5.02
CA VAL A 173 -3.60 22.15 -3.94
C VAL A 173 -2.17 22.16 -4.49
N GLU A 174 -1.31 22.99 -3.90
CA GLU A 174 0.10 23.09 -4.29
C GLU A 174 1.02 23.06 -3.06
N ASN A 175 2.28 22.69 -3.28
CA ASN A 175 3.29 22.75 -2.24
C ASN A 175 3.69 24.20 -1.98
N GLU A 176 3.16 24.77 -0.90
CA GLU A 176 3.34 26.19 -0.56
C GLU A 176 4.78 26.60 -0.26
N ARG A 177 5.70 25.63 -0.15
CA ARG A 177 7.12 25.81 0.17
C ARG A 177 8.00 25.95 -1.07
N GLU A 178 7.46 25.67 -2.25
CA GLU A 178 8.18 25.83 -3.50
C GLU A 178 8.28 27.30 -3.91
N GLU A 179 9.30 27.66 -4.67
CA GLU A 179 9.51 29.05 -5.10
C GLU A 179 8.47 29.48 -6.15
N ASN A 180 8.01 28.54 -6.98
CA ASN A 180 7.13 28.79 -8.14
C ASN A 180 5.66 28.44 -7.86
N THR A 181 5.12 28.90 -6.73
CA THR A 181 3.71 28.73 -6.37
C THR A 181 2.78 29.67 -7.16
N LEU A 182 1.63 29.15 -7.59
CA LEU A 182 0.58 29.94 -8.23
C LEU A 182 -0.15 30.83 -7.21
N LEU A 183 -0.39 30.37 -6.00
CA LEU A 183 -1.07 31.15 -4.97
C LEU A 183 -0.12 32.15 -4.31
N ASP A 184 -0.56 33.40 -4.27
CA ASP A 184 0.07 34.43 -3.46
C ASP A 184 -0.32 34.32 -1.99
N ASN A 185 0.46 34.97 -1.11
CA ASN A 185 0.06 35.17 0.27
C ASN A 185 -1.26 35.94 0.25
N GLY A 186 -2.34 35.37 0.79
CA GLY A 186 -3.65 36.01 0.86
C GLY A 186 -3.67 37.25 1.78
N ARG A 187 -4.63 37.32 2.70
CA ARG A 187 -4.87 38.48 3.60
C ARG A 187 -3.83 38.67 4.73
N GLY A 188 -2.55 38.40 4.45
CA GLY A 188 -1.47 38.40 5.43
C GLY A 188 -1.44 37.09 6.25
N GLY A 189 -0.25 36.50 6.38
CA GLY A 189 -0.05 35.20 7.04
C GLY A 189 0.74 34.21 6.16
N PRO A 190 1.14 33.06 6.70
CA PRO A 190 1.85 32.03 5.94
C PRO A 190 0.96 31.43 4.84
N LYS A 191 1.57 31.02 3.73
CA LYS A 191 0.86 30.33 2.64
C LYS A 191 0.26 29.01 3.15
N ARG A 192 -0.96 28.70 2.71
CA ARG A 192 -1.60 27.40 2.95
C ARG A 192 -1.48 26.45 1.75
N GLY A 193 -1.31 26.98 0.54
CA GLY A 193 -1.22 26.20 -0.69
C GLY A 193 -2.54 25.56 -1.13
N ILE A 194 -3.69 26.13 -0.70
CA ILE A 194 -5.03 25.62 -1.02
C ILE A 194 -5.93 26.78 -1.43
N ALA A 195 -6.67 26.64 -2.53
CA ALA A 195 -7.68 27.60 -2.96
C ALA A 195 -8.85 26.93 -3.68
N TRP A 196 -9.99 27.63 -3.73
CA TRP A 196 -11.19 27.23 -4.45
C TRP A 196 -11.66 28.33 -5.40
N TRP A 197 -12.38 27.94 -6.45
CA TRP A 197 -13.05 28.86 -7.36
C TRP A 197 -14.51 28.48 -7.56
N GLY A 198 -15.36 29.50 -7.63
CA GLY A 198 -16.79 29.37 -7.89
C GLY A 198 -17.52 30.71 -7.99
N ALA A 199 -18.83 30.68 -7.77
CA ALA A 199 -19.68 31.86 -7.63
C ALA A 199 -19.40 32.54 -6.28
N PRO A 200 -19.42 33.88 -6.21
CA PRO A 200 -19.32 34.58 -4.94
C PRO A 200 -20.54 34.31 -4.06
N LYS A 201 -20.33 33.71 -2.89
CA LYS A 201 -21.35 33.66 -1.83
C LYS A 201 -21.32 34.96 -1.02
N ASP A 202 -20.12 35.42 -0.69
CA ASP A 202 -19.89 36.70 -0.03
C ASP A 202 -18.54 37.32 -0.46
N SER A 203 -18.03 38.28 0.31
CA SER A 203 -16.76 38.96 0.02
C SER A 203 -15.53 38.04 0.03
N ILE A 204 -15.60 36.90 0.73
CA ILE A 204 -14.51 35.92 0.93
C ILE A 204 -14.87 34.58 0.29
N GLN A 205 -16.05 34.05 0.61
CA GLN A 205 -16.41 32.66 0.33
C GLN A 205 -17.01 32.48 -1.06
N THR A 206 -16.82 31.28 -1.58
CA THR A 206 -17.32 30.80 -2.86
C THR A 206 -18.25 29.59 -2.66
N ILE A 207 -19.15 29.41 -3.61
CA ILE A 207 -19.97 28.20 -3.80
C ILE A 207 -19.85 27.77 -5.26
N PRO A 208 -20.20 26.54 -5.63
CA PRO A 208 -20.15 26.13 -7.04
C PRO A 208 -21.00 27.06 -7.92
N LEU A 209 -20.54 27.29 -9.15
CA LEU A 209 -21.39 27.85 -10.20
C LEU A 209 -22.59 26.94 -10.42
N THR A 210 -23.76 27.54 -10.65
CA THR A 210 -25.01 26.85 -11.00
C THR A 210 -25.70 27.44 -12.24
N ASP A 211 -25.12 28.49 -12.81
CA ASP A 211 -25.59 29.09 -14.06
C ASP A 211 -25.14 28.25 -15.26
N ASP A 212 -26.09 27.63 -15.95
CA ASP A 212 -25.80 26.72 -17.06
C ASP A 212 -25.03 27.39 -18.21
N GLU A 213 -25.29 28.67 -18.52
CA GLU A 213 -24.64 29.35 -19.64
C GLU A 213 -23.18 29.73 -19.31
N GLU A 214 -22.92 30.16 -18.07
CA GLU A 214 -21.55 30.38 -17.58
C GLU A 214 -20.76 29.07 -17.58
N ILE A 215 -21.34 27.99 -17.07
CA ILE A 215 -20.73 26.66 -17.05
C ILE A 215 -20.43 26.20 -18.48
N LYS A 216 -21.38 26.31 -19.40
CA LYS A 216 -21.22 25.90 -20.80
C LYS A 216 -20.10 26.67 -21.50
N THR A 217 -19.95 27.95 -21.19
CA THR A 217 -18.84 28.78 -21.69
C THR A 217 -17.48 28.23 -21.21
N ILE A 218 -17.37 27.93 -19.91
CA ILE A 218 -16.14 27.36 -19.33
C ILE A 218 -15.81 26.00 -19.97
N LEU A 219 -16.81 25.10 -20.08
CA LEU A 219 -16.63 23.78 -20.66
C LEU A 219 -16.21 23.83 -22.13
N ASN A 220 -16.77 24.76 -22.92
CA ASN A 220 -16.38 24.97 -24.30
C ASN A 220 -14.90 25.41 -24.43
N ASP A 221 -14.43 26.28 -23.54
CA ASP A 221 -13.02 26.72 -23.52
C ASP A 221 -12.07 25.56 -23.12
N PHE A 222 -12.54 24.62 -22.31
CA PHE A 222 -11.85 23.36 -22.01
C PHE A 222 -11.93 22.32 -23.13
N ASN A 223 -12.78 22.51 -24.13
CA ASN A 223 -13.16 21.47 -25.09
C ASN A 223 -13.70 20.20 -24.39
N VAL A 224 -14.53 20.39 -23.36
CA VAL A 224 -15.21 19.33 -22.61
C VAL A 224 -16.71 19.39 -22.89
N ALA A 225 -17.32 18.24 -23.15
CA ALA A 225 -18.76 18.18 -23.44
C ALA A 225 -19.60 18.40 -22.17
N PRO A 226 -20.71 19.15 -22.22
CA PRO A 226 -21.70 19.14 -21.13
C PRO A 226 -22.39 17.76 -21.05
N PHE A 227 -23.00 17.46 -19.91
CA PHE A 227 -23.89 16.29 -19.80
C PHE A 227 -25.17 16.51 -20.60
N ASP A 228 -25.70 15.44 -21.20
CA ASP A 228 -26.93 15.48 -21.99
C ASP A 228 -28.18 15.55 -21.08
N GLU A 229 -29.24 16.21 -21.55
CA GLU A 229 -30.59 16.33 -20.95
C GLU A 229 -30.74 15.83 -19.50
N GLU A 230 -31.08 14.56 -19.32
CA GLU A 230 -31.39 13.90 -18.05
C GLU A 230 -30.22 13.07 -17.49
N GLU A 231 -29.06 13.07 -18.15
CA GLU A 231 -27.87 12.37 -17.71
C GLU A 231 -27.31 13.02 -16.45
N THR A 232 -27.05 12.20 -15.43
CA THR A 232 -26.41 12.63 -14.19
C THR A 232 -25.03 12.00 -14.05
N GLY A 233 -24.10 12.76 -13.49
CA GLY A 233 -22.70 12.36 -13.43
C GLY A 233 -21.78 13.47 -12.98
N THR A 234 -20.48 13.17 -12.96
CA THR A 234 -19.38 14.07 -12.61
C THR A 234 -18.23 13.91 -13.59
N ALA A 235 -17.75 15.03 -14.13
CA ALA A 235 -16.49 15.13 -14.86
C ALA A 235 -15.45 15.82 -13.96
N ILE A 236 -14.36 15.10 -13.67
CA ILE A 236 -13.18 15.60 -12.98
C ILE A 236 -12.15 15.93 -14.06
N ILE A 237 -11.82 17.21 -14.22
CA ILE A 237 -10.95 17.71 -15.28
C ILE A 237 -9.64 18.19 -14.64
N LEU A 238 -8.53 17.61 -15.11
CA LEU A 238 -7.18 17.81 -14.59
C LEU A 238 -6.36 18.49 -15.70
N PRO A 239 -6.22 19.83 -15.71
CA PRO A 239 -5.48 20.56 -16.74
C PRO A 239 -3.97 20.57 -16.49
N TYR A 240 -3.23 21.01 -17.52
CA TYR A 240 -1.78 21.13 -17.54
C TYR A 240 -1.07 19.82 -17.16
N VAL A 241 -1.54 18.74 -17.75
CA VAL A 241 -0.98 17.41 -17.57
C VAL A 241 0.19 17.21 -18.52
N ASP A 242 1.33 16.79 -17.98
CA ASP A 242 2.49 16.36 -18.76
C ASP A 242 2.50 14.83 -18.92
N ASN A 243 2.58 14.37 -20.15
CA ASN A 243 2.52 12.93 -20.47
C ASN A 243 3.72 12.15 -19.92
N ASP A 244 4.92 12.74 -19.92
CA ASP A 244 6.12 12.09 -19.43
C ASP A 244 6.14 12.06 -17.90
N GLU A 245 5.66 13.11 -17.24
CA GLU A 245 5.48 13.16 -15.79
C GLU A 245 4.45 12.12 -15.32
N LEU A 246 3.30 12.02 -15.98
CA LEU A 246 2.30 10.98 -15.69
C LEU A 246 2.87 9.57 -15.78
N MET A 247 3.66 9.33 -16.83
CA MET A 247 4.27 8.03 -17.09
C MET A 247 5.52 7.77 -16.26
N HIS A 248 6.06 8.77 -15.56
CA HIS A 248 7.34 8.65 -14.85
C HIS A 248 7.31 7.51 -13.83
N SER A 249 6.31 7.51 -12.93
CA SER A 249 6.17 6.45 -11.92
C SER A 249 5.88 5.07 -12.52
N ALA A 250 5.07 5.03 -13.59
CA ALA A 250 4.76 3.80 -14.31
C ALA A 250 5.97 3.22 -15.06
N ARG A 251 6.87 4.05 -15.59
CA ARG A 251 8.07 3.63 -16.32
C ARG A 251 9.24 3.31 -15.40
N ALA A 252 9.31 3.91 -14.21
CA ALA A 252 10.40 3.74 -13.25
C ALA A 252 10.56 2.30 -12.75
N ILE A 253 9.47 1.54 -12.72
CA ILE A 253 9.43 0.13 -12.31
C ILE A 253 9.89 -0.85 -13.41
N TYR A 254 10.06 -0.41 -14.66
CA TYR A 254 10.46 -1.26 -15.77
C TYR A 254 11.88 -0.96 -16.22
N THR A 255 12.61 -1.99 -16.66
CA THR A 255 13.92 -1.84 -17.32
C THR A 255 13.78 -1.17 -18.69
N GLU A 256 14.87 -0.64 -19.26
CA GLU A 256 14.83 0.00 -20.59
C GLU A 256 14.31 -0.94 -21.69
N GLU A 257 14.71 -2.21 -21.62
CA GLU A 257 14.28 -3.25 -22.56
C GLU A 257 12.78 -3.53 -22.45
N GLN A 258 12.24 -3.56 -21.22
CA GLN A 258 10.81 -3.70 -20.98
C GLN A 258 10.04 -2.48 -21.47
N ARG A 259 10.53 -1.27 -21.19
CA ARG A 259 9.94 -0.01 -21.68
C ARG A 259 9.84 0.03 -23.20
N ALA A 260 10.83 -0.50 -23.92
CA ALA A 260 10.80 -0.58 -25.37
C ALA A 260 9.86 -1.66 -25.94
N ARG A 261 9.44 -2.64 -25.13
CA ARG A 261 8.65 -3.81 -25.56
C ARG A 261 7.18 -3.75 -25.19
N TYR A 262 6.82 -2.94 -24.19
CA TYR A 262 5.48 -2.90 -23.63
C TYR A 262 4.73 -1.67 -24.15
N TRP A 263 3.84 -1.91 -25.12
CA TRP A 263 3.03 -0.87 -25.77
C TRP A 263 2.19 -0.03 -24.80
N TRP A 264 1.88 -0.56 -23.60
CA TRP A 264 1.16 0.18 -22.57
C TRP A 264 2.01 1.26 -21.88
N LEU A 265 3.32 1.29 -22.12
CA LEU A 265 4.23 2.32 -21.62
C LEU A 265 4.48 3.45 -22.62
N ASP A 266 3.89 3.35 -23.82
CA ASP A 266 4.05 4.33 -24.90
C ASP A 266 3.31 5.63 -24.59
N SER A 267 2.14 5.56 -23.93
CA SER A 267 1.33 6.73 -23.60
C SER A 267 0.49 6.53 -22.34
N PRO A 268 0.07 7.62 -21.66
CA PRO A 268 -0.89 7.54 -20.55
C PRO A 268 -2.19 6.82 -20.91
N GLY A 269 -2.73 7.04 -22.12
CA GLY A 269 -3.94 6.36 -22.58
C GLY A 269 -3.78 4.84 -22.68
N SER A 270 -2.66 4.38 -23.25
CA SER A 270 -2.35 2.95 -23.31
C SER A 270 -2.15 2.33 -21.92
N TYR A 271 -1.57 3.10 -20.98
CA TYR A 271 -1.38 2.65 -19.60
C TYR A 271 -2.72 2.54 -18.85
N LEU A 272 -3.55 3.57 -18.93
CA LEU A 272 -4.90 3.59 -18.36
C LEU A 272 -5.74 2.41 -18.90
N TRP A 273 -5.64 2.12 -20.19
CA TRP A 273 -6.31 0.96 -20.82
C TRP A 273 -5.97 -0.36 -20.12
N LEU A 274 -4.69 -0.59 -19.82
CA LEU A 274 -4.24 -1.80 -19.14
C LEU A 274 -4.61 -1.76 -17.66
N SER A 275 -4.43 -0.60 -17.00
CA SER A 275 -4.65 -0.41 -15.57
C SER A 275 -6.12 -0.65 -15.17
N VAL A 276 -7.08 -0.18 -15.97
CA VAL A 276 -8.51 -0.48 -15.74
C VAL A 276 -8.76 -1.98 -15.72
N GLN A 277 -8.24 -2.70 -16.72
CA GLN A 277 -8.37 -4.15 -16.76
C GLN A 277 -7.67 -4.82 -15.57
N ARG A 278 -6.47 -4.34 -15.21
CA ARG A 278 -5.70 -4.84 -14.07
C ARG A 278 -6.51 -4.80 -12.79
N TRP A 279 -7.15 -3.69 -12.47
CA TRP A 279 -7.78 -3.53 -11.17
C TRP A 279 -9.27 -3.88 -11.13
N TYR A 280 -9.97 -3.87 -12.27
CA TYR A 280 -11.43 -4.05 -12.31
C TYR A 280 -11.93 -5.15 -13.25
N ALA A 281 -11.06 -6.05 -13.73
CA ALA A 281 -11.45 -7.13 -14.65
C ALA A 281 -12.77 -7.84 -14.28
N PRO A 282 -13.04 -8.22 -13.01
CA PRO A 282 -14.27 -8.92 -12.65
C PRO A 282 -15.56 -8.14 -12.89
N ARG A 283 -15.52 -6.81 -13.03
CA ARG A 283 -16.71 -5.96 -13.23
C ARG A 283 -16.92 -5.47 -14.65
N ILE A 284 -15.86 -5.43 -15.47
CA ILE A 284 -15.89 -4.84 -16.81
C ILE A 284 -16.91 -5.57 -17.69
N ARG A 285 -18.02 -4.90 -18.00
CA ARG A 285 -19.19 -5.41 -18.74
C ARG A 285 -19.65 -6.79 -18.27
N ASN A 286 -19.57 -7.03 -16.96
CA ASN A 286 -19.87 -8.33 -16.39
C ASN A 286 -21.16 -8.31 -15.56
N GLN A 287 -22.27 -8.73 -16.17
CA GLN A 287 -23.57 -8.86 -15.49
C GLN A 287 -23.59 -9.98 -14.44
N ALA A 288 -22.63 -10.92 -14.49
CA ALA A 288 -22.51 -11.93 -13.45
C ALA A 288 -21.89 -11.37 -12.15
N TYR A 289 -21.38 -10.14 -12.15
CA TYR A 289 -20.89 -9.49 -10.93
C TYR A 289 -22.06 -9.06 -10.03
N SER A 290 -22.42 -9.91 -9.07
CA SER A 290 -23.67 -9.73 -8.29
C SER A 290 -23.57 -8.71 -7.14
N TRP A 291 -22.36 -8.32 -6.76
CA TRP A 291 -22.12 -7.47 -5.60
C TRP A 291 -22.27 -5.98 -5.86
N ASN A 292 -22.19 -5.57 -7.12
CA ASN A 292 -22.28 -4.18 -7.55
C ASN A 292 -22.76 -4.11 -9.00
N LYS A 293 -23.10 -2.91 -9.47
CA LYS A 293 -23.51 -2.65 -10.85
C LYS A 293 -22.39 -3.01 -11.84
N SER A 294 -22.76 -3.40 -13.06
CA SER A 294 -21.81 -3.66 -14.14
C SER A 294 -20.98 -2.40 -14.43
N LEU A 295 -19.70 -2.56 -14.74
CA LEU A 295 -18.81 -1.43 -15.03
C LEU A 295 -18.59 -1.31 -16.54
N HIS A 296 -19.00 -0.19 -17.12
CA HIS A 296 -18.66 0.19 -18.49
C HIS A 296 -17.52 1.21 -18.44
N VAL A 297 -16.40 0.91 -19.11
CA VAL A 297 -15.25 1.82 -19.11
C VAL A 297 -14.77 2.08 -20.52
N GLU A 298 -14.44 3.35 -20.78
CA GLU A 298 -13.73 3.76 -21.99
C GLU A 298 -12.46 4.55 -21.67
N VAL A 299 -11.48 4.48 -22.58
CA VAL A 299 -10.30 5.34 -22.56
C VAL A 299 -10.11 5.92 -23.95
N ASN A 300 -10.06 7.25 -24.04
CA ASN A 300 -9.98 8.01 -25.29
C ASN A 300 -11.05 7.57 -26.32
N GLY A 301 -12.27 7.30 -25.85
CA GLY A 301 -13.41 6.88 -26.68
C GLY A 301 -13.40 5.43 -27.17
N TYR A 302 -12.43 4.61 -26.74
CA TYR A 302 -12.44 3.17 -27.00
C TYR A 302 -13.07 2.44 -25.81
N GLU A 303 -14.01 1.53 -26.03
CA GLU A 303 -14.64 0.75 -24.94
C GLU A 303 -13.82 -0.49 -24.56
N ILE A 304 -13.65 -0.75 -23.27
CA ILE A 304 -13.06 -1.99 -22.75
C ILE A 304 -14.17 -3.01 -22.57
N THR A 305 -14.23 -4.00 -23.46
CA THR A 305 -15.13 -5.15 -23.36
C THR A 305 -14.37 -6.44 -23.06
N PRO A 306 -15.04 -7.48 -22.53
CA PRO A 306 -14.44 -8.79 -22.31
C PRO A 306 -13.70 -9.31 -23.53
N ASP A 307 -14.21 -9.12 -24.75
CA ASP A 307 -13.58 -9.61 -25.98
C ASP A 307 -12.21 -8.98 -26.27
N VAL A 308 -12.00 -7.72 -25.89
CA VAL A 308 -10.74 -7.00 -26.12
C VAL A 308 -9.79 -7.03 -24.92
N MET A 309 -10.25 -7.52 -23.76
CA MET A 309 -9.41 -7.66 -22.58
C MET A 309 -8.20 -8.58 -22.84
N ARG A 310 -7.10 -8.30 -22.15
CA ARG A 310 -5.93 -9.18 -22.15
C ARG A 310 -6.25 -10.50 -21.45
N SER A 311 -5.56 -11.57 -21.85
CA SER A 311 -5.86 -12.96 -21.45
C SER A 311 -5.89 -13.13 -19.94
N THR A 312 -4.96 -12.52 -19.22
CA THR A 312 -4.90 -12.58 -17.75
C THR A 312 -6.17 -12.03 -17.12
N PHE A 313 -6.65 -10.88 -17.61
CA PHE A 313 -7.84 -10.22 -17.07
C PHE A 313 -9.13 -10.93 -17.47
N LYS A 314 -9.19 -11.51 -18.67
CA LYS A 314 -10.25 -12.46 -19.06
C LYS A 314 -10.32 -13.65 -18.11
N ILE A 315 -9.16 -14.26 -17.80
CA ILE A 315 -9.07 -15.36 -16.83
C ILE A 315 -9.57 -14.93 -15.45
N ILE A 316 -9.15 -13.76 -14.96
CA ILE A 316 -9.59 -13.26 -13.66
C ILE A 316 -11.10 -13.04 -13.62
N GLN A 317 -11.69 -12.48 -14.68
CA GLN A 317 -13.14 -12.37 -14.82
C GLN A 317 -13.82 -13.75 -14.87
N ASP A 318 -13.29 -14.71 -15.62
CA ASP A 318 -13.79 -16.08 -15.68
C ASP A 318 -13.74 -16.78 -14.32
N LEU A 319 -12.65 -16.61 -13.56
CA LEU A 319 -12.50 -17.17 -12.22
C LEU A 319 -13.56 -16.60 -11.27
N TYR A 320 -13.83 -15.29 -11.33
CA TYR A 320 -14.93 -14.70 -10.58
C TYR A 320 -16.28 -15.30 -11.00
N ASN A 321 -16.53 -15.43 -12.31
CA ASN A 321 -17.77 -15.96 -12.88
C ASN A 321 -18.05 -17.42 -12.50
N HIS A 322 -17.01 -18.18 -12.14
CA HIS A 322 -17.16 -19.54 -11.63
C HIS A 322 -17.39 -19.61 -10.11
N SER A 323 -17.20 -18.50 -9.38
CA SER A 323 -17.44 -18.44 -7.95
C SER A 323 -18.92 -18.60 -7.60
N GLN A 324 -19.21 -19.05 -6.39
CA GLN A 324 -20.58 -19.13 -5.88
C GLN A 324 -21.24 -17.75 -5.68
N TYR A 325 -20.46 -16.66 -5.80
CA TYR A 325 -20.93 -15.29 -5.64
C TYR A 325 -21.31 -14.66 -6.98
N ALA A 326 -21.02 -15.31 -8.10
CA ALA A 326 -21.45 -14.84 -9.41
C ALA A 326 -22.97 -15.05 -9.60
N GLY A 327 -23.60 -14.12 -10.32
CA GLY A 327 -24.94 -14.26 -10.85
C GLY A 327 -24.99 -15.14 -12.09
N GLU A 328 -26.05 -15.02 -12.89
CA GLU A 328 -26.14 -15.72 -14.16
C GLU A 328 -25.04 -15.24 -15.13
N THR A 329 -24.33 -16.20 -15.70
CA THR A 329 -23.21 -15.94 -16.63
C THR A 329 -23.71 -15.98 -18.07
N TYR A 330 -23.41 -14.92 -18.81
CA TYR A 330 -23.68 -14.83 -20.25
C TYR A 330 -22.37 -14.46 -20.95
N GLY A 331 -21.75 -15.39 -21.67
CA GLY A 331 -20.52 -15.06 -22.41
C GLY A 331 -19.68 -16.23 -22.89
N ASN A 332 -18.68 -15.90 -23.72
CA ASN A 332 -17.62 -16.78 -24.18
C ASN A 332 -16.47 -16.77 -23.16
N ASN A 333 -16.54 -17.63 -22.14
CA ASN A 333 -15.45 -17.81 -21.20
C ASN A 333 -14.20 -18.37 -21.92
N LEU A 334 -13.03 -17.86 -21.57
CA LEU A 334 -11.75 -18.42 -22.00
C LEU A 334 -11.49 -19.75 -21.28
N LEU A 335 -11.92 -19.85 -20.01
CA LEU A 335 -11.81 -21.07 -19.21
C LEU A 335 -13.07 -21.93 -19.28
N THR A 336 -12.87 -23.23 -19.49
CA THR A 336 -13.94 -24.22 -19.34
C THR A 336 -14.11 -24.63 -17.87
N SER A 337 -15.31 -25.03 -17.47
CA SER A 337 -15.57 -25.47 -16.08
C SER A 337 -14.76 -26.69 -15.65
N LYS A 338 -14.11 -27.41 -16.57
CA LYS A 338 -13.19 -28.53 -16.27
C LYS A 338 -11.79 -28.05 -15.87
N GLN A 339 -11.38 -26.86 -16.31
CA GLN A 339 -10.08 -26.26 -15.99
C GLN A 339 -10.09 -25.52 -14.65
N VAL A 340 -11.29 -25.22 -14.13
CA VAL A 340 -11.47 -24.40 -12.93
C VAL A 340 -11.72 -25.26 -11.69
N HIS A 341 -10.95 -25.01 -10.63
CA HIS A 341 -11.13 -25.57 -9.30
C HIS A 341 -11.67 -24.53 -8.33
N ARG A 342 -12.49 -24.98 -7.38
CA ARG A 342 -13.23 -24.12 -6.44
C ARG A 342 -13.20 -24.74 -5.07
N GLU A 343 -12.69 -23.99 -4.09
CA GLU A 343 -12.54 -24.48 -2.72
C GLU A 343 -13.02 -23.43 -1.71
N LYS A 344 -13.94 -23.84 -0.82
CA LYS A 344 -14.40 -22.99 0.28
C LYS A 344 -13.33 -22.89 1.37
N ILE A 345 -13.09 -21.67 1.83
CA ILE A 345 -12.19 -21.36 2.95
C ILE A 345 -13.02 -21.12 4.20
N ASN A 346 -12.83 -21.98 5.21
CA ASN A 346 -13.57 -21.91 6.46
C ASN A 346 -12.64 -21.59 7.65
N LEU A 347 -13.02 -20.61 8.47
CA LEU A 347 -12.35 -20.21 9.71
C LEU A 347 -13.25 -20.53 10.91
N ARG A 348 -12.77 -21.41 11.80
CA ARG A 348 -13.54 -21.83 12.98
C ARG A 348 -13.61 -20.70 14.02
N GLY A 349 -14.80 -20.49 14.59
CA GLY A 349 -15.03 -19.55 15.70
C GLY A 349 -14.73 -18.09 15.36
N THR A 350 -14.87 -17.71 14.09
CA THR A 350 -14.59 -16.35 13.60
C THR A 350 -15.88 -15.60 13.25
N PHE A 351 -16.91 -16.29 12.76
CA PHE A 351 -18.16 -15.71 12.29
C PHE A 351 -19.36 -16.28 13.04
N LYS A 352 -20.41 -15.46 13.18
CA LYS A 352 -21.69 -15.86 13.78
C LYS A 352 -22.43 -16.89 12.91
N GLY A 353 -22.34 -16.72 11.59
CA GLY A 353 -23.02 -17.53 10.59
C GLY A 353 -22.07 -18.48 9.87
N GLY A 354 -21.97 -19.73 10.35
CA GLY A 354 -21.09 -20.73 9.76
C GLY A 354 -19.60 -20.37 9.84
N GLY A 355 -18.74 -21.17 9.21
CA GLY A 355 -17.29 -20.92 9.21
C GLY A 355 -16.78 -20.18 7.98
N GLU A 356 -17.64 -19.88 7.00
CA GLU A 356 -17.18 -19.56 5.65
C GLU A 356 -16.65 -18.14 5.53
N ALA A 357 -15.35 -18.01 5.27
CA ALA A 357 -14.68 -16.73 5.03
C ALA A 357 -14.67 -16.33 3.55
N GLY A 358 -14.81 -17.28 2.63
CA GLY A 358 -14.71 -17.01 1.21
C GLY A 358 -14.48 -18.27 0.39
N GLU A 359 -14.22 -18.06 -0.89
CA GLU A 359 -13.90 -19.12 -1.86
C GLU A 359 -12.61 -18.76 -2.61
N ILE A 360 -11.74 -19.73 -2.83
CA ILE A 360 -10.62 -19.61 -3.77
C ILE A 360 -11.02 -20.33 -5.06
N ILE A 361 -10.95 -19.61 -6.18
CA ILE A 361 -11.18 -20.14 -7.51
C ILE A 361 -9.86 -20.07 -8.26
N PHE A 362 -9.40 -21.18 -8.82
CA PHE A 362 -8.07 -21.25 -9.43
C PHE A 362 -8.01 -22.26 -10.56
N ALA A 363 -7.09 -22.04 -11.49
CA ALA A 363 -6.85 -22.91 -12.63
C ALA A 363 -5.35 -23.11 -12.86
N LYS A 364 -4.99 -24.27 -13.39
CA LYS A 364 -3.64 -24.56 -13.91
C LYS A 364 -3.68 -24.48 -15.42
N LEU A 365 -2.88 -23.58 -15.98
CA LEU A 365 -2.99 -23.11 -17.35
C LEU A 365 -1.68 -23.28 -18.10
N THR A 366 -1.77 -23.43 -19.42
CA THR A 366 -0.63 -23.46 -20.34
C THR A 366 -0.42 -22.09 -20.98
N ARG A 367 0.69 -21.95 -21.71
CA ARG A 367 0.96 -20.77 -22.55
C ARG A 367 -0.13 -20.53 -23.60
N ASP A 368 -0.73 -21.60 -24.11
CA ASP A 368 -1.79 -21.52 -25.13
C ASP A 368 -3.10 -21.04 -24.53
N ASP A 369 -3.46 -21.52 -23.32
CA ASP A 369 -4.62 -21.01 -22.56
C ASP A 369 -4.48 -19.50 -22.27
N LEU A 370 -3.24 -19.04 -22.04
CA LEU A 370 -2.90 -17.63 -21.81
C LEU A 370 -2.71 -16.80 -23.09
N LEU A 371 -2.94 -17.40 -24.26
CA LEU A 371 -2.77 -16.75 -25.58
C LEU A 371 -1.36 -16.18 -25.80
N MET A 372 -0.33 -16.77 -25.18
CA MET A 372 1.07 -16.34 -25.29
C MET A 372 1.77 -16.87 -26.55
N SER A 373 1.18 -17.86 -27.20
CA SER A 373 1.69 -18.45 -28.44
C SER A 373 1.15 -17.71 -29.68
N PRO A 374 1.77 -17.89 -30.86
CA PRO A 374 1.24 -17.38 -32.12
C PRO A 374 -0.20 -17.87 -32.39
N PRO A 375 -1.08 -17.04 -32.98
CA PRO A 375 -0.82 -15.70 -33.51
C PRO A 375 -0.94 -14.57 -32.48
N ASN A 376 -1.44 -14.83 -31.27
CA ASN A 376 -1.79 -13.79 -30.31
C ASN A 376 -0.58 -13.15 -29.61
N ASN A 377 0.43 -13.96 -29.27
CA ASN A 377 1.71 -13.50 -28.67
C ASN A 377 1.51 -12.57 -27.45
N GLN A 378 0.51 -12.83 -26.61
CA GLN A 378 0.27 -12.02 -25.42
C GLN A 378 1.43 -12.16 -24.41
N LYS A 379 1.61 -11.12 -23.59
CA LYS A 379 2.60 -11.11 -22.51
C LYS A 379 2.20 -12.06 -21.40
N SER A 380 3.17 -12.49 -20.60
CA SER A 380 2.91 -13.36 -19.44
C SER A 380 1.96 -12.67 -18.44
N PRO A 381 1.26 -13.45 -17.60
CA PRO A 381 0.35 -12.86 -16.61
C PRO A 381 1.06 -11.92 -15.64
N TYR A 382 2.30 -12.20 -15.25
CA TYR A 382 3.11 -11.34 -14.37
C TYR A 382 3.41 -9.97 -14.99
N GLU A 383 3.76 -9.95 -16.29
CA GLU A 383 4.01 -8.69 -17.00
C GLU A 383 2.74 -7.84 -17.11
N GLN A 384 1.59 -8.48 -17.35
CA GLN A 384 0.30 -7.77 -17.46
C GLN A 384 -0.16 -7.20 -16.10
N THR A 385 -0.01 -7.98 -15.02
CA THR A 385 -0.40 -7.55 -13.66
C THR A 385 0.63 -6.65 -12.99
N ASN A 386 1.80 -6.48 -13.60
CA ASN A 386 2.95 -5.83 -12.97
C ASN A 386 3.33 -6.48 -11.63
N SER A 387 3.38 -7.81 -11.61
CA SER A 387 3.76 -8.57 -10.42
C SER A 387 5.24 -8.90 -10.48
N ASP A 388 6.00 -8.39 -9.52
CA ASP A 388 7.42 -8.73 -9.36
C ASP A 388 7.57 -10.19 -8.96
N TYR A 389 8.45 -10.91 -9.68
CA TYR A 389 8.89 -12.23 -9.27
C TYR A 389 10.35 -12.46 -9.65
N ASN A 390 11.09 -13.06 -8.72
CA ASN A 390 12.49 -13.44 -8.89
C ASN A 390 12.59 -14.95 -8.95
N ASP A 391 12.25 -15.55 -10.09
CA ASP A 391 12.58 -16.96 -10.32
C ASP A 391 12.73 -17.33 -11.80
N ASP A 392 13.92 -17.80 -12.16
CA ASP A 392 14.23 -18.26 -13.52
C ASP A 392 13.85 -19.73 -13.77
N HIS A 393 13.42 -20.48 -12.75
CA HIS A 393 13.29 -21.94 -12.82
C HIS A 393 11.83 -22.43 -12.93
N TYR A 394 10.86 -21.66 -12.42
CA TYR A 394 9.43 -21.98 -12.54
C TYR A 394 8.57 -20.70 -12.52
N ASN A 395 7.32 -20.83 -12.97
CA ASN A 395 6.34 -19.75 -12.94
C ASN A 395 5.64 -19.71 -11.57
N PRO A 396 5.80 -18.67 -10.73
CA PRO A 396 5.15 -18.64 -9.42
C PRO A 396 3.62 -18.59 -9.54
N PRO A 397 2.85 -19.17 -8.61
CA PRO A 397 1.41 -18.95 -8.57
C PRO A 397 1.09 -17.45 -8.52
N LEU A 398 0.04 -17.04 -9.22
CA LEU A 398 -0.46 -15.67 -9.23
C LEU A 398 -1.83 -15.63 -8.55
N ILE A 399 -1.90 -15.06 -7.35
CA ILE A 399 -3.13 -15.05 -6.56
C ILE A 399 -3.64 -13.62 -6.41
N GLY A 400 -4.76 -13.33 -7.06
CA GLY A 400 -5.55 -12.12 -6.86
C GLY A 400 -6.50 -12.27 -5.69
N TYR A 401 -6.87 -11.15 -5.06
CA TYR A 401 -7.94 -11.10 -4.06
C TYR A 401 -8.75 -9.82 -4.22
N ILE A 402 -10.08 -9.96 -4.16
CA ILE A 402 -11.04 -8.92 -4.56
C ILE A 402 -11.80 -8.36 -3.36
N ARG A 403 -12.11 -7.06 -3.40
CA ARG A 403 -13.05 -6.38 -2.50
C ARG A 403 -14.46 -6.35 -3.10
N GLN A 404 -15.49 -6.17 -2.28
CA GLN A 404 -16.88 -6.11 -2.75
C GLN A 404 -17.14 -5.08 -3.87
N PRO A 405 -16.49 -3.89 -3.91
CA PRO A 405 -16.61 -2.95 -5.04
C PRO A 405 -16.05 -3.47 -6.37
N GLY A 406 -15.44 -4.66 -6.40
CA GLY A 406 -14.92 -5.32 -7.59
C GLY A 406 -13.52 -4.90 -7.99
N MET A 407 -12.86 -4.18 -7.10
CA MET A 407 -11.45 -3.87 -7.18
C MET A 407 -10.63 -5.09 -6.72
N ILE A 408 -9.70 -5.54 -7.57
CA ILE A 408 -8.61 -6.42 -7.17
C ILE A 408 -7.64 -5.59 -6.31
N VAL A 409 -7.31 -6.08 -5.12
CA VAL A 409 -6.44 -5.35 -4.19
C VAL A 409 -4.98 -5.49 -4.62
N ASN A 410 -4.57 -6.71 -4.96
CA ASN A 410 -3.25 -7.01 -5.49
C ASN A 410 -3.25 -8.36 -6.22
N TYR A 411 -2.23 -8.58 -7.05
CA TYR A 411 -1.85 -9.85 -7.64
C TYR A 411 -0.54 -10.34 -7.00
N ASP A 412 -0.66 -11.22 -6.02
CA ASP A 412 0.50 -11.73 -5.28
C ASP A 412 1.20 -12.84 -6.09
N ALA A 413 2.45 -12.60 -6.50
CA ALA A 413 3.34 -13.55 -7.16
C ALA A 413 4.65 -13.83 -6.38
N SER A 414 4.93 -13.06 -5.33
CA SER A 414 6.19 -13.09 -4.58
C SER A 414 6.02 -12.78 -3.09
N GLY A 415 4.78 -12.70 -2.61
CA GLY A 415 4.40 -12.35 -1.25
C GLY A 415 3.92 -13.55 -0.44
N SER A 416 3.11 -13.24 0.57
CA SER A 416 2.70 -14.18 1.62
C SER A 416 1.57 -15.12 1.20
N TRP A 417 0.73 -14.73 0.22
CA TRP A 417 -0.34 -15.59 -0.29
C TRP A 417 0.19 -16.82 -1.03
N ILE A 418 1.35 -16.68 -1.68
CA ILE A 418 1.92 -17.76 -2.52
C ILE A 418 3.08 -18.49 -1.86
N SER A 419 3.59 -17.97 -0.74
CA SER A 419 4.76 -18.51 0.01
C SER A 419 4.70 -20.02 0.32
N LYS A 420 3.50 -20.57 0.49
CA LYS A 420 3.27 -21.98 0.85
C LYS A 420 2.70 -22.80 -0.31
N ILE A 421 2.54 -22.23 -1.50
CA ILE A 421 2.00 -22.94 -2.68
C ILE A 421 3.17 -23.59 -3.43
N ASN A 422 3.01 -24.87 -3.77
CA ASN A 422 3.95 -25.58 -4.63
C ASN A 422 3.85 -24.99 -6.04
N PRO A 423 4.97 -24.54 -6.62
CA PRO A 423 4.93 -23.99 -7.97
C PRO A 423 4.58 -25.09 -8.99
N PRO A 424 3.92 -24.71 -10.09
CA PRO A 424 3.69 -25.60 -11.23
C PRO A 424 5.00 -25.91 -11.97
N GLU A 425 4.93 -26.84 -12.93
CA GLU A 425 6.04 -27.11 -13.85
C GLU A 425 6.40 -25.87 -14.70
N THR A 426 7.61 -25.84 -15.27
CA THR A 426 8.20 -24.67 -15.95
C THR A 426 7.35 -24.07 -17.09
N ASN A 427 6.43 -24.83 -17.69
CA ASN A 427 5.54 -24.36 -18.77
C ASN A 427 4.06 -24.21 -18.36
N GLU A 428 3.75 -24.40 -17.08
CA GLU A 428 2.42 -24.27 -16.52
C GLU A 428 2.34 -23.04 -15.61
N TYR A 429 1.13 -22.51 -15.44
CA TYR A 429 0.83 -21.33 -14.64
C TYR A 429 -0.33 -21.64 -13.71
N ILE A 430 -0.24 -21.26 -12.43
CA ILE A 430 -1.39 -21.30 -11.52
C ILE A 430 -1.88 -19.87 -11.36
N ILE A 431 -3.12 -19.61 -11.76
CA ILE A 431 -3.79 -18.32 -11.53
C ILE A 431 -5.00 -18.57 -10.65
N GLY A 432 -5.14 -17.78 -9.58
CA GLY A 432 -6.25 -17.88 -8.64
C GLY A 432 -6.81 -16.53 -8.23
N LEU A 433 -8.08 -16.52 -7.85
CA LEU A 433 -8.81 -15.39 -7.31
C LEU A 433 -9.50 -15.80 -6.01
N PHE A 434 -9.13 -15.17 -4.91
CA PHE A 434 -9.85 -15.30 -3.64
C PHE A 434 -10.99 -14.29 -3.57
N VAL A 435 -12.20 -14.80 -3.36
CA VAL A 435 -13.45 -14.04 -3.30
C VAL A 435 -14.03 -14.16 -1.89
N PRO A 436 -14.00 -13.08 -1.07
CA PRO A 436 -14.44 -13.14 0.33
C PRO A 436 -15.96 -13.30 0.45
N ASN A 437 -16.42 -13.92 1.54
CA ASN A 437 -17.83 -13.87 1.91
C ASN A 437 -18.13 -12.52 2.60
N SER A 438 -18.14 -11.43 1.83
CA SER A 438 -18.22 -10.05 2.33
C SER A 438 -19.41 -9.79 3.26
N LYS A 439 -20.52 -10.50 3.07
CA LYS A 439 -21.74 -10.38 3.90
C LYS A 439 -21.67 -11.12 5.24
N ASN A 440 -20.71 -12.02 5.44
CA ASN A 440 -20.61 -12.76 6.69
C ASN A 440 -20.15 -11.84 7.82
N THR A 441 -20.70 -12.04 9.01
CA THR A 441 -20.48 -11.16 10.16
C THR A 441 -19.60 -11.84 11.21
N LEU A 442 -18.62 -11.11 11.72
CA LEU A 442 -17.72 -11.57 12.77
C LEU A 442 -18.50 -11.83 14.07
N GLU A 443 -17.97 -12.73 14.91
CA GLU A 443 -18.50 -13.03 16.24
C GLU A 443 -18.71 -11.78 17.11
N ASP A 444 -19.63 -11.85 18.08
CA ASP A 444 -19.91 -10.73 19.00
C ASP A 444 -18.66 -10.23 19.73
N ALA A 445 -17.75 -11.16 20.05
CA ALA A 445 -16.46 -10.85 20.68
C ALA A 445 -15.49 -10.05 19.78
N LEU A 446 -15.84 -9.86 18.50
CA LEU A 446 -15.08 -9.15 17.46
C LEU A 446 -15.93 -8.00 16.87
N SER A 447 -16.68 -7.31 17.72
CA SER A 447 -17.45 -6.10 17.40
C SER A 447 -18.57 -6.25 16.36
N ASN A 448 -18.92 -7.49 15.94
CA ASN A 448 -20.04 -7.75 15.03
C ASN A 448 -19.97 -6.97 13.69
N ILE A 449 -18.77 -6.66 13.21
CA ILE A 449 -18.56 -6.05 11.89
C ILE A 449 -18.62 -7.11 10.80
N SER A 450 -18.91 -6.70 9.55
CA SER A 450 -18.83 -7.60 8.40
C SER A 450 -17.39 -7.98 8.07
N LEU A 451 -17.19 -9.09 7.36
CA LEU A 451 -15.87 -9.48 6.85
C LEU A 451 -15.33 -8.41 5.88
N GLU A 452 -16.19 -7.82 5.06
CA GLU A 452 -15.81 -6.73 4.17
C GLU A 452 -15.23 -5.54 4.94
N GLU A 453 -15.90 -5.13 6.03
CA GLU A 453 -15.45 -4.03 6.88
C GLU A 453 -14.12 -4.37 7.58
N TYR A 454 -13.96 -5.60 8.05
CA TYR A 454 -12.69 -6.05 8.62
C TYR A 454 -11.53 -5.94 7.61
N LEU A 455 -11.74 -6.43 6.38
CA LEU A 455 -10.74 -6.36 5.31
C LEU A 455 -10.44 -4.91 4.92
N ARG A 456 -11.48 -4.07 4.89
CA ARG A 456 -11.37 -2.63 4.61
C ARG A 456 -10.51 -1.88 5.64
N LEU A 457 -10.66 -2.20 6.92
CA LEU A 457 -9.87 -1.62 8.01
C LEU A 457 -8.43 -2.14 8.03
N GLY A 458 -8.22 -3.39 7.59
CA GLY A 458 -6.89 -3.99 7.47
C GLY A 458 -6.13 -3.62 6.19
N GLU A 459 -6.75 -2.85 5.29
CA GLU A 459 -6.18 -2.48 4.00
C GLU A 459 -5.25 -1.26 4.11
N LYS A 460 -4.05 -1.35 3.51
CA LYS A 460 -3.13 -0.20 3.42
C LYS A 460 -3.83 0.97 2.67
N ALA A 461 -3.38 2.19 2.92
CA ALA A 461 -3.98 3.40 2.34
C ALA A 461 -3.83 3.55 0.81
N ASP A 462 -2.87 2.84 0.23
CA ASP A 462 -2.64 2.71 -1.21
C ASP A 462 -3.38 1.49 -1.80
N HIS A 463 -4.17 0.80 -0.98
CA HIS A 463 -4.93 -0.38 -1.33
C HIS A 463 -4.06 -1.56 -1.83
N THR A 464 -2.78 -1.69 -1.46
CA THR A 464 -1.89 -2.73 -2.04
C THR A 464 -1.88 -4.06 -1.32
N SER A 465 -2.44 -4.15 -0.11
CA SER A 465 -2.46 -5.39 0.66
C SER A 465 -3.48 -5.40 1.79
N TRP A 466 -3.92 -6.60 2.17
CA TRP A 466 -4.62 -6.83 3.43
C TRP A 466 -3.65 -7.24 4.54
N ASN A 467 -3.82 -6.59 5.67
CA ASN A 467 -3.16 -6.90 6.93
C ASN A 467 -4.20 -7.27 8.00
N ASP A 468 -3.75 -8.01 8.99
CA ASP A 468 -4.61 -8.39 10.10
C ASP A 468 -4.88 -7.17 11.00
N TRP A 469 -6.14 -6.74 11.04
CA TRP A 469 -6.59 -5.63 11.88
C TRP A 469 -6.99 -6.09 13.29
N THR A 470 -6.72 -5.25 14.29
CA THR A 470 -7.14 -5.48 15.67
C THR A 470 -8.53 -4.91 15.89
N VAL A 471 -9.48 -5.75 16.26
CA VAL A 471 -10.86 -5.36 16.56
C VAL A 471 -11.07 -5.41 18.07
N GLY A 472 -11.29 -4.24 18.68
CA GLY A 472 -11.30 -4.10 20.14
C GLY A 472 -9.92 -4.44 20.72
N GLU A 473 -9.85 -5.45 21.58
CA GLU A 473 -8.61 -5.91 22.21
C GLU A 473 -8.01 -7.18 21.56
N LYS A 474 -8.63 -7.69 20.48
CA LYS A 474 -8.24 -8.97 19.86
C LYS A 474 -7.89 -8.81 18.40
N ASN A 475 -6.82 -9.48 17.98
CA ASN A 475 -6.52 -9.67 16.56
C ASN A 475 -6.96 -11.08 16.13
N PRO A 476 -8.02 -11.21 15.30
CA PRO A 476 -8.53 -12.53 14.90
C PRO A 476 -7.63 -13.25 13.89
N MET A 477 -6.59 -12.60 13.37
CA MET A 477 -5.62 -13.13 12.39
C MET A 477 -6.31 -13.72 11.15
N ILE A 478 -7.40 -13.10 10.69
CA ILE A 478 -8.23 -13.61 9.58
C ILE A 478 -7.41 -13.70 8.30
N VAL A 479 -6.69 -12.63 7.94
CA VAL A 479 -5.90 -12.57 6.70
C VAL A 479 -4.78 -13.61 6.71
N SER A 480 -4.05 -13.74 7.83
CA SER A 480 -3.01 -14.78 7.97
C SER A 480 -3.56 -16.20 7.86
N LYS A 481 -4.75 -16.44 8.42
CA LYS A 481 -5.44 -17.73 8.29
C LYS A 481 -5.93 -17.97 6.87
N LEU A 482 -6.44 -16.95 6.16
CA LEU A 482 -6.85 -17.04 4.76
C LEU A 482 -5.67 -17.48 3.88
N LYS A 483 -4.54 -16.77 3.96
CA LYS A 483 -3.29 -17.08 3.22
C LYS A 483 -2.87 -18.53 3.38
N THR A 484 -2.86 -19.02 4.63
CA THR A 484 -2.47 -20.41 4.93
C THR A 484 -3.48 -21.43 4.38
N ASN A 485 -4.79 -21.19 4.53
CA ASN A 485 -5.80 -22.12 4.05
C ASN A 485 -5.89 -22.17 2.53
N VAL A 486 -5.77 -21.03 1.85
CA VAL A 486 -5.72 -20.96 0.39
C VAL A 486 -4.56 -21.78 -0.15
N ALA A 487 -3.36 -21.60 0.40
CA ALA A 487 -2.20 -22.37 -0.03
C ALA A 487 -2.38 -23.89 0.17
N ASN A 488 -2.95 -24.29 1.32
CA ASN A 488 -3.24 -25.69 1.60
C ASN A 488 -4.23 -26.30 0.59
N LYS A 489 -5.28 -25.56 0.21
CA LYS A 489 -6.31 -26.01 -0.75
C LYS A 489 -5.75 -26.18 -2.15
N ILE A 490 -4.98 -25.22 -2.63
CA ILE A 490 -4.33 -25.30 -3.95
C ILE A 490 -3.36 -26.49 -3.99
N ASN A 491 -2.53 -26.67 -2.96
CA ASN A 491 -1.60 -27.79 -2.90
C ASN A 491 -2.31 -29.16 -2.82
N GLN A 492 -3.44 -29.26 -2.11
CA GLN A 492 -4.20 -30.50 -2.05
C GLN A 492 -4.73 -30.93 -3.41
N GLN A 493 -5.13 -29.96 -4.24
CA GLN A 493 -5.65 -30.23 -5.58
C GLN A 493 -4.58 -30.71 -6.55
N TYR A 494 -3.37 -30.15 -6.47
CA TYR A 494 -2.26 -30.49 -7.37
C TYR A 494 -1.20 -31.41 -6.76
N LYS A 495 -1.49 -32.04 -5.62
CA LYS A 495 -0.65 -33.13 -5.10
C LYS A 495 -0.65 -34.27 -6.11
N GLU A 496 0.51 -34.54 -6.70
CA GLU A 496 0.71 -35.75 -7.48
C GLU A 496 0.36 -36.97 -6.62
N LYS A 497 -0.38 -37.93 -7.20
CA LYS A 497 -0.42 -39.29 -6.68
C LYS A 497 0.95 -39.91 -6.94
N GLU A 498 1.93 -39.62 -6.08
CA GLU A 498 3.26 -40.23 -6.20
C GLU A 498 3.13 -41.74 -6.02
N THR A 499 3.28 -42.45 -7.14
CA THR A 499 3.80 -43.80 -7.15
C THR A 499 5.32 -43.65 -7.25
N GLU A 500 6.00 -44.01 -6.15
CA GLU A 500 7.45 -44.25 -6.02
C GLU A 500 8.45 -43.14 -6.38
N ARG A 501 9.01 -42.56 -5.30
CA ARG A 501 10.42 -42.23 -5.07
C ARG A 501 11.21 -41.71 -6.29
N TYR A 502 11.29 -40.38 -6.39
CA TYR A 502 12.55 -39.72 -6.70
C TYR A 502 12.82 -38.60 -5.70
N GLN A 503 14.02 -38.63 -5.11
CA GLN A 503 14.52 -37.59 -4.22
C GLN A 503 14.63 -36.26 -4.96
N THR A 504 13.64 -35.38 -4.83
CA THR A 504 13.76 -33.97 -5.20
C THR A 504 14.41 -33.20 -4.06
N LYS A 505 15.65 -32.75 -4.31
CA LYS A 505 16.43 -31.89 -3.41
C LYS A 505 15.67 -30.58 -3.14
N LYS A 506 15.66 -30.20 -1.85
CA LYS A 506 15.08 -29.00 -1.26
C LYS A 506 15.34 -27.71 -2.07
N THR A 507 14.30 -27.24 -2.78
CA THR A 507 14.27 -25.95 -3.50
C THR A 507 13.52 -24.85 -2.71
N SER A 508 12.94 -25.16 -1.54
CA SER A 508 12.26 -24.16 -0.71
C SER A 508 13.21 -23.23 0.06
N VAL A 509 14.47 -23.65 0.25
CA VAL A 509 15.48 -22.89 1.00
C VAL A 509 15.99 -21.69 0.19
N GLY A 510 16.08 -21.81 -1.14
CA GLY A 510 16.58 -20.74 -2.02
C GLY A 510 15.67 -19.50 -2.06
N LYS A 511 14.34 -19.68 -2.00
CA LYS A 511 13.36 -18.57 -2.06
C LYS A 511 13.27 -17.78 -0.76
N SER A 512 13.35 -18.48 0.38
CA SER A 512 13.39 -17.83 1.70
C SER A 512 14.68 -17.02 1.88
N ILE A 513 15.79 -17.53 1.33
CA ILE A 513 17.06 -16.80 1.31
C ILE A 513 16.93 -15.56 0.42
N ALA A 514 16.51 -15.67 -0.85
CA ALA A 514 16.42 -14.54 -1.78
C ALA A 514 15.51 -13.37 -1.32
N ARG A 515 14.42 -13.64 -0.59
CA ARG A 515 13.54 -12.60 -0.02
C ARG A 515 14.16 -11.87 1.19
N PHE A 516 14.99 -12.55 1.97
CA PHE A 516 15.72 -11.94 3.10
C PHE A 516 16.82 -10.95 2.67
N LEU A 517 17.20 -10.98 1.40
CA LEU A 517 18.28 -10.21 0.81
C LEU A 517 17.83 -8.86 0.23
N LEU A 518 16.52 -8.65 0.12
CA LEU A 518 15.93 -7.40 -0.37
C LEU A 518 15.63 -6.47 0.82
N PRO A 519 15.92 -5.16 0.72
CA PRO A 519 15.52 -4.22 1.76
C PRO A 519 13.99 -4.16 1.87
N PRO A 520 13.41 -4.03 3.07
CA PRO A 520 11.96 -4.01 3.25
C PRO A 520 11.32 -2.74 2.66
N GLU A 521 10.05 -2.84 2.27
CA GLU A 521 9.16 -1.68 2.11
C GLU A 521 9.14 -0.88 3.43
N ASN A 522 9.35 0.44 3.35
CA ASN A 522 9.57 1.39 4.47
C ASN A 522 11.00 1.51 5.02
N PHE A 523 12.02 1.13 4.24
CA PHE A 523 13.40 1.50 4.54
C PHE A 523 13.54 3.03 4.72
N GLY A 524 13.78 3.49 5.96
CA GLY A 524 14.15 4.87 6.29
C GLY A 524 13.12 5.76 7.00
N LYS A 525 11.92 5.27 7.38
CA LYS A 525 10.94 6.08 8.13
C LYS A 525 10.62 5.49 9.51
N ASN A 526 11.18 6.16 10.53
CA ASN A 526 10.92 6.14 11.97
C ASN A 526 11.94 5.41 12.89
N PRO A 527 12.26 6.02 14.06
CA PRO A 527 13.15 5.44 15.04
C PRO A 527 12.48 4.27 15.77
N SER A 528 13.30 3.34 16.23
CA SER A 528 12.96 2.15 17.00
C SER A 528 11.84 2.38 18.03
N SER A 529 10.74 1.63 17.90
CA SER A 529 9.76 1.47 18.97
C SER A 529 9.79 0.05 19.53
N SER A 530 9.96 0.00 20.84
CA SER A 530 9.70 -1.12 21.73
C SER A 530 8.25 -1.57 21.70
N GLU A 531 8.03 -2.86 21.95
CA GLU A 531 6.73 -3.53 22.03
C GLU A 531 5.64 -2.79 22.86
N PRO A 532 4.35 -2.96 22.52
CA PRO A 532 3.26 -2.23 23.15
C PRO A 532 2.85 -2.83 24.51
N LYS A 533 2.67 -1.95 25.51
CA LYS A 533 1.93 -2.26 26.75
C LYS A 533 0.62 -1.48 26.79
N ASN A 534 -0.47 -2.19 27.07
CA ASN A 534 -1.82 -1.66 27.27
C ASN A 534 -1.97 -0.88 28.60
N PRO A 535 -3.07 -0.11 28.77
CA PRO A 535 -3.05 1.24 29.35
C PRO A 535 -3.48 1.32 30.81
N GLY A 536 -3.07 2.40 31.49
CA GLY A 536 -3.55 2.74 32.83
C GLY A 536 -3.12 4.13 33.30
N SER A 537 -4.04 5.10 33.12
CA SER A 537 -4.31 6.29 33.96
C SER A 537 -3.19 7.25 34.40
N GLY A 538 -3.39 8.53 34.06
CA GLY A 538 -3.06 9.66 34.94
C GLY A 538 -2.07 10.67 34.37
N GLU A 539 -2.55 11.87 34.04
CA GLU A 539 -1.75 13.05 33.76
C GLU A 539 -0.84 13.42 34.96
N ALA A 540 0.46 13.65 34.70
CA ALA A 540 1.29 14.59 35.45
C ALA A 540 2.57 14.90 34.66
N GLU A 541 2.85 16.18 34.47
CA GLU A 541 4.15 16.71 34.06
C GLU A 541 5.24 16.33 35.09
N GLY A 542 6.44 15.96 34.61
CA GLY A 542 7.65 16.08 35.41
C GLY A 542 8.58 14.86 35.48
N VAL A 543 9.80 15.07 34.97
CA VAL A 543 11.08 14.46 35.39
C VAL A 543 11.29 12.97 35.06
N ASN A 544 12.11 12.78 34.03
CA ASN A 544 12.77 11.55 33.63
C ASN A 544 13.49 10.87 34.82
N ARG A 545 12.88 9.84 35.39
CA ARG A 545 13.49 8.91 36.35
C ARG A 545 13.13 7.48 35.95
N ASN A 546 13.98 6.85 35.16
CA ASN A 546 13.96 5.40 34.99
C ASN A 546 15.34 4.82 35.32
N THR A 547 15.64 4.73 36.62
CA THR A 547 16.78 3.98 37.14
C THR A 547 16.31 2.58 37.57
N GLY A 548 16.86 1.53 36.95
CA GLY A 548 17.26 0.35 37.73
C GLY A 548 16.67 -1.04 37.46
N ARG A 549 16.13 -1.41 36.29
CA ARG A 549 15.64 -2.81 36.11
C ARG A 549 16.12 -3.65 34.93
N LYS A 550 16.54 -3.09 33.80
CA LYS A 550 16.98 -3.90 32.64
C LYS A 550 18.20 -3.31 31.96
N SER A 551 18.99 -4.14 31.29
CA SER A 551 20.04 -3.64 30.40
C SER A 551 19.45 -3.07 29.12
N SER A 552 20.16 -2.13 28.52
CA SER A 552 19.77 -1.49 27.26
C SER A 552 20.98 -1.31 26.37
N ILE A 553 20.80 -1.51 25.08
CA ILE A 553 21.81 -1.25 24.06
C ILE A 553 21.39 -0.08 23.18
N ARG A 554 22.35 0.76 22.83
CA ARG A 554 22.22 1.80 21.81
C ARG A 554 23.35 1.66 20.81
N ILE A 555 23.06 2.00 19.56
CA ILE A 555 24.07 2.14 18.53
C ILE A 555 24.50 3.61 18.56
N SER A 556 25.73 3.87 18.98
CA SER A 556 26.21 5.22 19.31
C SER A 556 26.50 6.07 18.08
N ASP A 557 26.88 5.45 16.96
CA ASP A 557 27.22 6.11 15.70
C ASP A 557 26.85 5.25 14.47
N SER A 558 26.99 5.80 13.26
CA SER A 558 26.75 5.05 12.01
C SER A 558 27.77 3.91 11.84
N PRO A 559 27.38 2.73 11.31
CA PRO A 559 28.31 1.64 11.04
C PRO A 559 29.42 2.03 10.06
N GLU A 560 30.63 1.58 10.32
CA GLU A 560 31.77 1.71 9.40
C GLU A 560 31.93 0.42 8.58
N PHE A 561 32.19 0.55 7.28
CA PHE A 561 32.35 -0.58 6.38
C PHE A 561 33.81 -0.73 5.95
N GLU A 562 34.39 -1.88 6.27
CA GLU A 562 35.69 -2.32 5.75
C GLU A 562 35.46 -3.46 4.75
N LYS A 563 36.47 -3.79 3.93
CA LYS A 563 36.35 -4.87 2.94
C LYS A 563 35.90 -6.18 3.60
N ASP A 564 34.67 -6.60 3.28
CA ASP A 564 33.96 -7.78 3.81
C ASP A 564 33.65 -7.77 5.33
N LYS A 565 33.75 -6.61 6.00
CA LYS A 565 33.55 -6.47 7.45
C LYS A 565 32.73 -5.24 7.82
N ILE A 566 31.94 -5.37 8.88
CA ILE A 566 31.12 -4.29 9.42
C ILE A 566 31.60 -4.00 10.84
N LEU A 567 31.91 -2.73 11.11
CA LEU A 567 32.24 -2.22 12.43
C LEU A 567 31.03 -1.47 12.96
N MET A 568 30.43 -1.99 14.01
CA MET A 568 29.23 -1.42 14.62
C MET A 568 29.55 -0.87 16.02
N PRO A 569 29.52 0.46 16.21
CA PRO A 569 29.73 1.07 17.51
C PRO A 569 28.50 0.85 18.40
N PHE A 570 28.73 0.54 19.68
CA PHE A 570 27.67 0.28 20.65
C PHE A 570 27.91 0.99 21.97
N GLU A 571 26.81 1.27 22.67
CA GLU A 571 26.76 1.62 24.08
C GLU A 571 25.82 0.62 24.77
N LEU A 572 26.37 -0.20 25.67
CA LEU A 572 25.63 -1.15 26.48
C LEU A 572 25.57 -0.66 27.92
N THR A 573 24.37 -0.38 28.41
CA THR A 573 24.13 -0.10 29.83
C THR A 573 23.60 -1.35 30.52
N ILE A 574 24.34 -1.90 31.47
CA ILE A 574 23.93 -3.02 32.33
C ILE A 574 23.30 -2.46 33.61
N GLY A 575 22.06 -2.87 33.86
CA GLY A 575 21.27 -2.39 35.00
C GLY A 575 21.88 -2.76 36.36
N LYS A 576 21.59 -1.96 37.41
CA LYS A 576 22.07 -2.21 38.78
C LYS A 576 21.72 -3.62 39.30
N ASN A 577 20.56 -4.16 38.93
CA ASN A 577 20.10 -5.48 39.38
C ASN A 577 20.41 -6.63 38.40
N VAL A 578 21.16 -6.37 37.33
CA VAL A 578 21.54 -7.35 36.30
C VAL A 578 22.97 -7.77 36.53
N LYS A 579 23.24 -9.07 36.74
CA LYS A 579 24.60 -9.60 36.96
C LYS A 579 25.39 -9.70 35.66
N SER A 580 24.73 -10.12 34.60
CA SER A 580 25.32 -10.23 33.27
C SER A 580 24.29 -9.94 32.19
N SER A 581 24.76 -9.37 31.10
CA SER A 581 23.96 -9.11 29.91
C SER A 581 24.67 -9.70 28.70
N ASP A 582 23.90 -10.36 27.85
CA ASP A 582 24.39 -10.88 26.58
C ASP A 582 24.39 -9.75 25.55
N LEU A 583 25.40 -9.70 24.69
CA LEU A 583 25.53 -8.83 23.52
C LEU A 583 25.64 -9.76 22.31
N GLU A 584 24.56 -9.90 21.55
CA GLU A 584 24.44 -10.91 20.50
C GLU A 584 24.13 -10.29 19.13
N LEU A 585 24.74 -10.85 18.09
CA LEU A 585 24.31 -10.66 16.72
C LEU A 585 23.06 -11.48 16.43
N ARG A 586 22.08 -10.84 15.79
CA ARG A 586 20.87 -11.47 15.27
C ARG A 586 20.70 -11.13 13.81
N VAL A 587 20.12 -12.06 13.05
CA VAL A 587 19.76 -11.81 11.66
C VAL A 587 18.43 -11.06 11.62
N MET A 588 18.36 -9.95 10.90
CA MET A 588 17.15 -9.14 10.82
C MET A 588 16.17 -9.73 9.79
N SER A 589 14.90 -9.94 10.18
CA SER A 589 13.83 -10.50 9.33
C SER A 589 12.57 -9.63 9.31
N GLU A 590 11.68 -9.89 8.35
CA GLU A 590 10.34 -9.27 8.26
C GLU A 590 9.48 -9.49 9.52
N SER A 591 9.67 -10.60 10.23
CA SER A 591 8.94 -10.97 11.45
C SER A 591 9.66 -10.62 12.77
N GLY A 592 10.79 -9.90 12.70
CA GLY A 592 11.65 -9.58 13.85
C GLY A 592 13.10 -10.08 13.71
N SER A 593 13.89 -10.09 14.78
CA SER A 593 15.29 -10.57 14.74
C SER A 593 15.40 -12.07 15.07
N ILE A 594 16.15 -12.82 14.27
CA ILE A 594 16.38 -14.27 14.47
C ILE A 594 17.72 -14.48 15.18
N PRO A 595 17.74 -15.10 16.38
CA PRO A 595 18.98 -15.48 17.05
C PRO A 595 19.64 -16.70 16.42
N ALA A 596 20.95 -16.87 16.62
CA ALA A 596 21.73 -17.97 16.06
C ALA A 596 21.14 -19.36 16.36
N LYS A 597 20.63 -19.56 17.58
CA LYS A 597 19.97 -20.80 17.99
C LYS A 597 18.75 -21.16 17.12
N SER A 598 17.94 -20.16 16.77
CA SER A 598 16.75 -20.35 15.94
C SER A 598 17.15 -20.59 14.49
N TRP A 599 18.14 -19.85 13.99
CA TRP A 599 18.69 -20.02 12.63
C TRP A 599 19.20 -21.44 12.39
N GLU A 600 19.98 -21.99 13.30
CA GLU A 600 20.60 -23.31 13.14
C GLU A 600 19.64 -24.49 13.38
N SER A 601 18.41 -24.21 13.84
CA SER A 601 17.37 -25.22 14.07
C SER A 601 16.91 -25.85 12.76
N GLU A 602 16.81 -27.19 12.74
CA GLU A 602 16.31 -27.95 11.58
C GLU A 602 14.83 -27.67 11.26
N GLU A 603 14.07 -27.15 12.23
CA GLU A 603 12.67 -26.74 12.07
C GLU A 603 12.54 -25.36 11.39
N GLN A 604 13.63 -24.59 11.28
CA GLN A 604 13.66 -23.27 10.65
C GLN A 604 14.55 -23.25 9.40
N ILE A 605 15.84 -22.95 9.54
CA ILE A 605 16.78 -22.78 8.40
C ILE A 605 17.78 -23.93 8.36
N GLY A 606 18.35 -24.32 9.51
CA GLY A 606 19.17 -25.53 9.65
C GLY A 606 20.55 -25.44 9.01
N SER A 607 21.03 -24.24 8.67
CA SER A 607 22.38 -23.98 8.15
C SER A 607 23.22 -23.21 9.17
N ALA A 608 24.53 -23.09 8.93
CA ALA A 608 25.43 -22.28 9.77
C ALA A 608 24.93 -20.84 9.92
N PHE A 609 25.05 -20.29 11.13
CA PHE A 609 24.73 -18.89 11.38
C PHE A 609 25.64 -17.98 10.53
N PRO A 610 25.07 -17.02 9.78
CA PRO A 610 25.80 -16.38 8.70
C PRO A 610 26.66 -15.20 9.17
N LEU A 611 26.46 -14.72 10.41
CA LEU A 611 27.15 -13.59 11.01
C LEU A 611 28.14 -14.07 12.05
N GLU A 612 29.39 -13.60 11.94
CA GLU A 612 30.47 -14.02 12.84
C GLU A 612 31.22 -12.80 13.35
N ILE A 613 31.27 -12.65 14.67
CA ILE A 613 32.07 -11.63 15.33
C ILE A 613 33.54 -12.07 15.28
N GLU A 614 34.38 -11.23 14.69
CA GLU A 614 35.83 -11.44 14.66
C GLU A 614 36.51 -10.74 15.84
N GLU A 615 36.01 -9.56 16.21
CA GLU A 615 36.63 -8.73 17.23
C GLU A 615 35.60 -7.82 17.91
N ILE A 616 35.75 -7.61 19.22
CA ILE A 616 35.03 -6.56 19.96
C ILE A 616 36.05 -5.67 20.66
N THR A 617 35.99 -4.37 20.39
CA THR A 617 36.72 -3.37 21.17
C THR A 617 35.81 -2.84 22.28
N PHE A 618 36.39 -2.61 23.45
CA PHE A 618 35.76 -1.93 24.57
C PHE A 618 36.58 -0.69 24.87
N ASP A 619 36.01 0.46 24.54
CA ASP A 619 36.70 1.74 24.54
C ASP A 619 36.62 2.36 25.94
N THR A 620 35.40 2.61 26.44
CA THR A 620 35.21 3.21 27.76
C THR A 620 34.21 2.45 28.62
N LEU A 621 34.47 2.47 29.92
CA LEU A 621 33.61 1.91 30.96
C LEU A 621 33.23 3.03 31.93
N THR A 622 31.94 3.11 32.27
CA THR A 622 31.44 4.04 33.29
C THR A 622 30.69 3.29 34.38
N ALA A 623 31.19 3.37 35.62
CA ALA A 623 30.55 2.84 36.82
C ALA A 623 30.40 3.96 37.85
N ASP A 624 29.20 4.15 38.43
CA ASP A 624 28.91 5.18 39.45
C ASP A 624 29.42 6.61 39.12
N LYS A 625 29.35 7.00 37.84
CA LYS A 625 29.84 8.29 37.28
C LYS A 625 31.37 8.43 37.18
N ASN A 626 32.13 7.38 37.49
CA ASN A 626 33.55 7.32 37.18
C ASN A 626 33.73 6.66 35.82
N GLN A 627 34.32 7.39 34.87
CA GLN A 627 34.66 6.87 33.55
C GLN A 627 36.12 6.42 33.55
N LYS A 628 36.36 5.20 33.06
CA LYS A 628 37.68 4.59 32.86
C LYS A 628 37.84 4.25 31.38
N ASP A 629 39.01 4.59 30.83
CA ASP A 629 39.42 4.15 29.51
C ASP A 629 39.87 2.69 29.60
N LEU A 630 39.28 1.81 28.79
CA LEU A 630 39.56 0.38 28.79
C LEU A 630 40.54 -0.02 27.68
N GLN A 631 40.36 0.55 26.48
CA GLN A 631 41.09 0.19 25.24
C GLN A 631 41.35 -1.32 25.10
N MET A 632 40.33 -2.12 25.40
CA MET A 632 40.43 -3.58 25.45
C MET A 632 39.93 -4.18 24.13
N ILE A 633 40.60 -5.22 23.65
CA ILE A 633 40.23 -5.94 22.43
C ILE A 633 40.00 -7.40 22.76
N TYR A 634 38.83 -7.92 22.38
CA TYR A 634 38.49 -9.33 22.48
C TYR A 634 38.34 -9.94 21.08
N ASN A 635 39.25 -10.85 20.73
CA ASN A 635 39.37 -11.48 19.41
C ASN A 635 39.00 -12.97 19.43
N PHE A 636 38.31 -13.43 20.49
CA PHE A 636 37.84 -14.81 20.66
C PHE A 636 38.92 -15.90 20.63
N THR A 637 40.21 -15.57 20.84
CA THR A 637 41.28 -16.60 20.98
C THR A 637 41.17 -17.39 22.27
N GLU A 638 40.56 -16.81 23.30
CA GLU A 638 40.25 -17.43 24.59
C GLU A 638 38.74 -17.36 24.82
N SER A 639 38.15 -18.37 25.47
CA SER A 639 36.69 -18.41 25.71
C SER A 639 36.21 -17.37 26.73
N GLU A 640 37.13 -16.83 27.53
CA GLU A 640 36.90 -15.83 28.57
C GLU A 640 37.97 -14.75 28.49
N LEU A 641 37.58 -13.49 28.70
CA LEU A 641 38.48 -12.36 28.91
C LEU A 641 38.14 -11.68 30.23
N ASN A 642 39.14 -11.58 31.11
CA ASN A 642 38.95 -11.10 32.47
C ASN A 642 39.57 -9.72 32.65
N ALA A 643 38.73 -8.72 32.99
CA ALA A 643 39.13 -7.34 33.25
C ALA A 643 38.91 -6.97 34.72
N ASP A 644 39.41 -5.82 35.18
CA ASP A 644 39.25 -5.40 36.58
C ASP A 644 37.76 -5.36 37.02
N GLU A 645 36.88 -4.82 36.17
CA GLU A 645 35.47 -4.57 36.49
C GLU A 645 34.47 -5.40 35.66
N LEU A 646 34.99 -6.19 34.71
CA LEU A 646 34.22 -6.98 33.75
C LEU A 646 34.79 -8.41 33.66
N MET A 647 33.93 -9.37 33.34
CA MET A 647 34.34 -10.66 32.79
C MET A 647 33.52 -10.90 31.53
N ILE A 648 34.16 -11.24 30.42
CA ILE A 648 33.53 -11.41 29.12
C ILE A 648 33.66 -12.87 28.72
N ASN A 649 32.55 -13.53 28.43
CA ASN A 649 32.54 -14.91 27.94
C ASN A 649 32.05 -14.93 26.48
N SER A 650 32.71 -15.70 25.62
CA SER A 650 32.22 -15.93 24.26
C SER A 650 30.86 -16.64 24.23
N ILE A 651 29.99 -16.25 23.30
CA ILE A 651 28.77 -16.96 22.95
C ILE A 651 28.96 -17.50 21.53
N VAL A 652 28.99 -18.82 21.41
CA VAL A 652 29.10 -19.53 20.13
C VAL A 652 27.78 -20.18 19.76
N SER A 653 27.51 -20.29 18.46
CA SER A 653 26.32 -20.96 17.96
C SER A 653 26.38 -22.47 18.24
N ALA A 654 25.22 -23.08 18.53
CA ALA A 654 25.18 -24.40 19.13
C ALA A 654 25.57 -25.54 18.19
N ARG A 655 25.46 -25.35 16.86
CA ARG A 655 25.67 -26.42 15.87
C ARG A 655 26.92 -26.23 15.03
N PHE A 656 27.32 -24.99 14.78
CA PHE A 656 28.42 -24.67 13.87
C PHE A 656 29.53 -23.84 14.51
N ASP A 657 29.50 -23.66 15.84
CA ASP A 657 30.53 -22.98 16.64
C ASP A 657 30.88 -21.56 16.14
N VAL A 658 29.89 -20.84 15.62
CA VAL A 658 30.07 -19.47 15.10
C VAL A 658 30.03 -18.48 16.26
N ASN A 659 31.06 -17.63 16.39
CA ASN A 659 31.09 -16.53 17.37
C ASN A 659 29.95 -15.55 17.10
N CYS A 660 28.86 -15.65 17.85
CA CYS A 660 27.63 -14.89 17.60
C CYS A 660 27.32 -13.88 18.71
N GLY A 661 28.09 -13.84 19.79
CA GLY A 661 27.93 -12.85 20.83
C GLY A 661 28.99 -12.94 21.93
N VAL A 662 28.82 -12.10 22.94
CA VAL A 662 29.54 -12.18 24.21
C VAL A 662 28.60 -11.95 25.38
N GLN A 663 28.86 -12.63 26.49
CA GLN A 663 28.20 -12.38 27.76
C GLN A 663 29.10 -11.51 28.63
N ILE A 664 28.61 -10.34 29.03
CA ILE A 664 29.36 -9.38 29.84
C ILE A 664 28.87 -9.44 31.27
N HIS A 665 29.70 -9.99 32.16
CA HIS A 665 29.50 -10.04 33.60
C HIS A 665 30.10 -8.80 34.25
N LYS A 666 29.28 -8.04 34.99
CA LYS A 666 29.79 -6.96 35.82
C LYS A 666 30.33 -7.52 37.13
N LYS A 667 31.45 -6.98 37.60
CA LYS A 667 32.01 -7.28 38.93
C LYS A 667 31.61 -6.27 40.00
N THR A 668 30.87 -5.23 39.61
CA THR A 668 30.42 -4.14 40.48
C THR A 668 28.95 -4.28 40.84
N GLU A 669 28.56 -3.80 42.02
CA GLU A 669 27.15 -3.78 42.48
C GLU A 669 26.35 -2.61 41.88
N SER A 670 27.01 -1.70 41.16
CA SER A 670 26.40 -0.55 40.52
C SER A 670 25.93 -0.83 39.09
N SER A 671 25.27 0.16 38.47
CA SER A 671 25.05 0.14 37.03
C SER A 671 26.35 0.40 36.30
N LEU A 672 26.52 -0.27 35.17
CA LEU A 672 27.74 -0.26 34.39
C LEU A 672 27.38 0.12 32.94
N SER A 673 27.99 1.15 32.37
CA SER A 673 27.89 1.44 30.94
C SER A 673 29.21 1.12 30.26
N VAL A 674 29.17 0.43 29.13
CA VAL A 674 30.33 0.07 28.34
C VAL A 674 30.12 0.51 26.90
N THR A 675 31.10 1.19 26.33
CA THR A 675 31.12 1.63 24.93
C THR A 675 32.21 0.90 24.17
N GLY A 676 32.01 0.68 22.88
CA GLY A 676 32.95 -0.07 22.08
C GLY A 676 32.51 -0.26 20.64
N LYS A 677 33.22 -1.09 19.88
CA LYS A 677 32.87 -1.47 18.51
C LYS A 677 32.84 -2.99 18.37
N VAL A 678 31.81 -3.53 17.72
CA VAL A 678 31.76 -4.93 17.30
C VAL A 678 32.14 -5.01 15.83
N LYS A 679 33.22 -5.74 15.52
CA LYS A 679 33.66 -6.05 14.17
C LYS A 679 33.23 -7.45 13.80
N PHE A 680 32.35 -7.55 12.80
CA PHE A 680 31.81 -8.83 12.36
C PHE A 680 31.82 -8.94 10.83
N ARG A 681 31.86 -10.17 10.35
CA ARG A 681 31.74 -10.51 8.93
C ARG A 681 30.41 -11.21 8.67
N THR A 682 29.98 -11.15 7.43
CA THR A 682 28.87 -11.97 6.95
C THR A 682 29.37 -12.95 5.89
N SER A 683 29.05 -14.22 6.06
CA SER A 683 29.26 -15.25 5.02
C SER A 683 28.24 -15.11 3.87
N GLN A 684 27.20 -14.30 4.07
CA GLN A 684 26.15 -14.03 3.09
C GLN A 684 26.00 -12.51 2.91
N PRO A 685 26.46 -11.94 1.78
CA PRO A 685 26.55 -10.48 1.57
C PRO A 685 25.24 -9.71 1.78
N ASN A 686 24.12 -10.41 1.62
CA ASN A 686 22.81 -9.81 1.64
C ASN A 686 22.10 -9.94 3.01
N ILE A 687 22.71 -10.61 4.00
CA ILE A 687 22.17 -10.73 5.34
C ILE A 687 22.59 -9.53 6.18
N ARG A 688 21.61 -8.87 6.83
CA ARG A 688 21.86 -7.78 7.77
C ARG A 688 21.84 -8.29 9.21
N GLY A 689 22.90 -7.95 9.93
CA GLY A 689 23.03 -8.18 11.37
C GLY A 689 22.55 -7.00 12.20
N VAL A 690 21.91 -7.27 13.32
CA VAL A 690 21.59 -6.30 14.36
C VAL A 690 22.17 -6.77 15.70
N LEU A 691 22.69 -5.85 16.50
CA LEU A 691 23.07 -6.15 17.88
C LEU A 691 21.85 -6.07 18.78
N SER A 692 21.77 -7.02 19.69
CA SER A 692 20.70 -7.09 20.69
C SER A 692 21.29 -7.43 22.04
N THR A 693 20.53 -7.12 23.10
CA THR A 693 20.93 -7.49 24.45
C THR A 693 19.82 -8.23 25.19
N SER A 694 20.21 -9.18 26.02
CA SER A 694 19.32 -9.94 26.90
C SER A 694 19.93 -10.11 28.28
N ASP A 695 19.15 -9.81 29.31
CA ASP A 695 19.54 -9.99 30.70
C ASP A 695 19.39 -11.46 31.10
N GLN A 696 20.43 -12.01 31.75
CA GLN A 696 20.31 -13.29 32.44
C GLN A 696 19.82 -12.99 33.87
N ALA A 697 18.65 -13.50 34.23
CA ALA A 697 18.09 -13.32 35.57
C ALA A 697 19.05 -13.87 36.65
N ARG A 698 19.12 -13.21 37.80
CA ARG A 698 19.78 -13.76 39.00
C ARG A 698 19.10 -15.10 39.29
N GLY A 699 19.82 -16.21 39.16
CA GLY A 699 19.35 -17.48 39.70
C GLY A 699 19.02 -17.26 41.17
N GLU A 700 17.74 -17.36 41.52
CA GLU A 700 17.36 -17.62 42.90
C GLU A 700 17.92 -19.00 43.23
N ASN A 701 18.72 -19.08 44.30
CA ASN A 701 19.12 -20.35 44.87
C ASN A 701 17.87 -21.23 45.07
N GLN A 702 17.78 -22.31 44.30
CA GLN A 702 17.34 -23.63 44.74
C GLN A 702 18.17 -24.70 44.04
#